data_AF-A0A917JHB9-F1
#
_entry.id   AF-A0A917JHB9-F1
#
_cell.length_a   1.000
_cell.length_b   1.000
_cell.length_c   1.000
_cell.angle_alpha   90.00
_cell.angle_beta   90.00
_cell.angle_gamma   90.00
#
_symmetry.space_group_name_H-M   'P 1'
#
loop_
_entity.id
_entity.type
_entity.pdbx_description
1 polymer ?
#
loop_
_entity_poly.entity_id
_entity_poly.type
_entity_poly.pdbx_seq_one_letter_code
_entity_poly.pdbx_strand_id
1 'polypeptide(L)'
;MEKHEEVHRAARAQAKEIWKLLEYIRGAAPISDYRSLAYAILFIRYLQDISGKHFEAPGFYTFDEIRSHIHSLTSHCIDLGLLPTNLGHIASESIQEILLKNNRIDEESVRLAIRGKLVNRHKDVARFTLSELNSLFAENESKSGSEFYTPRDVNRLVTTLGLNYSPRSVCDPFAGGGSTAFSFHEAMKGQVRVDTQEMNPDIYFQLVVTRILRQIGGDDFLEDSISNPKLNSELYDLVVSFPPFGLKLPISLRERLFHDSSRPWLWLGEKLPASRSDWVTTLSMLPPLNNKTKLIIGMSLSALTRTGSEASVRKVLSEQNIIDTVILLPKGIHYSTGIATVLLVFDMNPQQSQNKVRFVDASLFYQPRRGRNILAPENIERIVESCISDGRFSKTATLDEIAQNKFNLNPSLYVEKTIKVSQVKLTNFRGYTDFTVPIHESLTVLVGENGAGKTSILEAISCGLGPFLTAMPEAKGKLIRKSDIHVGSNGVADFARISMDTASSLSWDLVTKGSDRNTLAKIGTQALSDFASQIVDNMDEYPLIAYYGTNRALSSSSGKVSISPFEEAQRSEGYDSALDAKINYGSLKNWFSKIEVDELKLRDEKKTHSFSHPAKALVKTAVKQIVERAEDVAFDKTINDVVVSWRNENDEVISLGLEQLSEGYRNMVALTIDLVRRAYLLNPTSKYPLDVSGVVIIDEIELHLHPRWQQKILGDLRDLFKSIQFIVTTHSPQVLTTVNVESIRIVSADAKEAKQLTGTSTYGAESSRMLEDVLGGSTRPQHIEIVRKLNRYTELVESDQWDSDEALGLREILYKWGGQTEAELQRLETDIRIREFERDNEKNQ
;
A
#
# COMPACT_ATOMS: atom_id res chain seq x y z
N MET A 1 36.67 -11.43 8.34
CA MET A 1 35.37 -12.14 8.36
C MET A 1 35.39 -13.28 9.37
N GLU A 2 36.30 -14.25 9.27
CA GLU A 2 36.38 -15.40 10.21
C GLU A 2 36.45 -15.00 11.70
N LYS A 3 37.31 -14.05 12.09
CA LYS A 3 37.40 -13.56 13.49
C LYS A 3 36.09 -12.95 14.01
N HIS A 4 35.32 -12.27 13.15
CA HIS A 4 34.06 -11.64 13.53
C HIS A 4 32.96 -12.71 13.72
N GLU A 5 32.98 -13.74 12.88
CA GLU A 5 32.07 -14.89 12.96
C GLU A 5 32.36 -15.75 14.20
N GLU A 6 33.62 -15.92 14.55
CA GLU A 6 34.06 -16.60 15.77
C GLU A 6 33.56 -15.90 17.05
N VAL A 7 33.67 -14.57 17.11
CA VAL A 7 33.16 -13.76 18.23
C VAL A 7 31.63 -13.91 18.36
N HIS A 8 30.88 -13.86 17.26
CA HIS A 8 29.42 -14.10 17.30
C HIS A 8 29.06 -15.52 17.73
N ARG A 9 29.82 -16.53 17.28
CA ARG A 9 29.62 -17.92 17.67
C ARG A 9 29.86 -18.11 19.17
N ALA A 10 30.93 -17.52 19.70
CA ALA A 10 31.24 -17.51 21.13
C ALA A 10 30.14 -16.80 21.94
N ALA A 11 29.68 -15.63 21.47
CA ALA A 11 28.62 -14.87 22.13
C ALA A 11 27.30 -15.64 22.21
N ARG A 12 26.91 -16.33 21.12
CA ARG A 12 25.73 -17.21 21.09
C ARG A 12 25.86 -18.41 22.00
N ALA A 13 27.03 -19.03 22.07
CA ALA A 13 27.30 -20.14 22.97
C ALA A 13 27.14 -19.69 24.44
N GLN A 14 27.73 -18.54 24.79
CA GLN A 14 27.61 -17.93 26.12
C GLN A 14 26.14 -17.62 26.47
N ALA A 15 25.40 -16.99 25.57
CA ALA A 15 24.00 -16.63 25.82
C ALA A 15 23.14 -17.89 26.04
N LYS A 16 23.36 -18.94 25.24
CA LYS A 16 22.67 -20.24 25.41
C LYS A 16 23.02 -20.92 26.73
N GLU A 17 24.27 -20.81 27.19
CA GLU A 17 24.69 -21.35 28.48
C GLU A 17 23.97 -20.66 29.64
N ILE A 18 23.99 -19.32 29.67
CA ILE A 18 23.28 -18.52 30.67
C ILE A 18 21.77 -18.81 30.61
N TRP A 19 21.20 -18.92 29.40
CA TRP A 19 19.79 -19.24 29.22
C TRP A 19 19.40 -20.60 29.80
N LYS A 20 20.16 -21.66 29.49
CA LYS A 20 19.92 -23.01 30.03
C LYS A 20 19.99 -23.05 31.55
N LEU A 21 20.94 -22.32 32.12
CA LEU A 21 21.05 -22.16 33.56
C LEU A 21 19.78 -21.53 34.14
N LEU A 22 19.25 -20.46 33.52
CA LEU A 22 18.00 -19.85 33.95
C LEU A 22 16.80 -20.80 33.80
N GLU A 23 16.73 -21.59 32.74
CA GLU A 23 15.68 -22.60 32.58
C GLU A 23 15.69 -23.66 33.67
N TYR A 24 16.88 -24.05 34.13
CA TYR A 24 17.04 -24.97 35.25
C TYR A 24 16.62 -24.32 36.58
N ILE A 25 17.07 -23.09 36.83
CA ILE A 25 16.83 -22.36 38.08
C ILE A 25 15.36 -21.95 38.24
N ARG A 26 14.71 -21.48 37.18
CA ARG A 26 13.41 -20.82 37.28
C ARG A 26 12.26 -21.74 37.69
N GLY A 27 12.38 -23.04 37.43
CA GLY A 27 11.29 -24.00 37.62
C GLY A 27 9.99 -23.52 36.93
N ALA A 28 8.93 -23.34 37.72
CA ALA A 28 7.61 -22.88 37.24
C ALA A 28 7.45 -21.35 37.17
N ALA A 29 8.43 -20.57 37.64
CA ALA A 29 8.34 -19.12 37.65
C ALA A 29 8.50 -18.51 36.23
N PRO A 30 7.88 -17.34 35.98
CA PRO A 30 8.04 -16.61 34.72
C PRO A 30 9.51 -16.31 34.42
N ILE A 31 9.92 -16.46 33.16
CA ILE A 31 11.31 -16.21 32.74
C ILE A 31 11.72 -14.73 32.89
N SER A 32 10.74 -13.80 32.82
CA SER A 32 10.95 -12.36 33.00
C SER A 32 11.59 -12.01 34.34
N ASP A 33 11.27 -12.78 35.39
CA ASP A 33 11.71 -12.52 36.76
C ASP A 33 13.22 -12.79 36.94
N TYR A 34 13.82 -13.54 36.01
CA TYR A 34 15.23 -13.92 36.01
C TYR A 34 16.08 -13.11 35.02
N ARG A 35 15.49 -12.11 34.34
CA ARG A 35 16.24 -11.26 33.39
C ARG A 35 17.39 -10.52 34.07
N SER A 36 17.12 -9.85 35.19
CA SER A 36 18.15 -9.11 35.94
C SER A 36 19.23 -10.04 36.49
N LEU A 37 18.87 -11.30 36.82
CA LEU A 37 19.86 -12.32 37.20
C LEU A 37 20.76 -12.71 36.02
N ALA A 38 20.22 -12.89 34.82
CA ALA A 38 21.02 -13.14 33.61
C ALA A 38 22.05 -12.03 33.37
N TYR A 39 21.61 -10.78 33.50
CA TYR A 39 22.45 -9.60 33.35
C TYR A 39 23.53 -9.55 34.43
N ALA A 40 23.17 -9.82 35.69
CA ALA A 40 24.12 -9.86 36.80
C ALA A 40 25.17 -10.94 36.59
N ILE A 41 24.77 -12.16 36.18
CA ILE A 41 25.70 -13.26 35.87
C ILE A 41 26.65 -12.86 34.75
N LEU A 42 26.12 -12.35 33.62
CA LEU A 42 26.95 -11.91 32.50
C LEU A 42 27.95 -10.82 32.94
N PHE A 43 27.48 -9.84 33.71
CA PHE A 43 28.29 -8.71 34.12
C PHE A 43 29.35 -9.11 35.15
N ILE A 44 29.04 -9.99 36.11
CA ILE A 44 30.03 -10.57 37.03
C ILE A 44 31.12 -11.31 36.25
N ARG A 45 30.74 -12.17 35.30
CA ARG A 45 31.70 -12.90 34.45
C ARG A 45 32.58 -11.94 33.65
N TYR A 46 32.01 -10.84 33.13
CA TYR A 46 32.75 -9.80 32.45
C TYR A 46 33.75 -9.08 33.38
N LEU A 47 33.31 -8.63 34.56
CA LEU A 47 34.19 -7.98 35.55
C LEU A 47 35.35 -8.89 35.98
N GLN A 48 35.08 -10.17 36.20
CA GLN A 48 36.10 -11.18 36.51
C GLN A 48 37.14 -11.31 35.40
N ASP A 49 36.71 -11.30 34.13
CA ASP A 49 37.60 -11.53 33.00
C ASP A 49 38.45 -10.29 32.66
N ILE A 50 37.89 -9.08 32.81
CA ILE A 50 38.65 -7.82 32.58
C ILE A 50 39.60 -7.48 33.73
N SER A 51 39.26 -7.84 34.98
CA SER A 51 40.09 -7.54 36.15
C SER A 51 41.07 -8.67 36.50
N GLY A 52 40.83 -9.89 36.02
CA GLY A 52 41.59 -11.09 36.41
C GLY A 52 41.29 -11.58 37.83
N LYS A 53 40.41 -10.91 38.58
CA LYS A 53 39.99 -11.32 39.93
C LYS A 53 38.80 -12.28 39.82
N HIS A 54 39.00 -13.54 40.23
CA HIS A 54 38.00 -14.61 40.06
C HIS A 54 37.49 -15.17 41.40
N PHE A 55 36.22 -15.59 41.43
CA PHE A 55 35.63 -16.34 42.56
C PHE A 55 35.95 -17.85 42.45
N GLU A 56 37.24 -18.21 42.37
CA GLU A 56 37.70 -19.60 42.19
C GLU A 56 37.99 -20.34 43.51
N ALA A 57 38.04 -19.64 44.65
CA ALA A 57 38.39 -20.21 45.95
C ALA A 57 37.25 -21.08 46.57
N PRO A 58 37.56 -22.01 47.50
CA PRO A 58 36.54 -22.65 48.33
C PRO A 58 35.80 -21.60 49.18
N GLY A 59 34.47 -21.64 49.21
CA GLY A 59 33.63 -20.69 49.97
C GLY A 59 32.85 -19.66 49.14
N PHE A 60 32.73 -19.87 47.82
CA PHE A 60 31.83 -19.13 46.94
C PHE A 60 30.79 -20.08 46.33
N TYR A 61 29.98 -20.69 47.19
CA TYR A 61 28.97 -21.68 46.83
C TYR A 61 27.56 -21.11 46.86
N THR A 62 27.35 -19.99 47.56
CA THR A 62 26.03 -19.34 47.62
C THR A 62 26.08 -17.93 47.02
N PHE A 63 24.94 -17.45 46.54
CA PHE A 63 24.82 -16.06 46.11
C PHE A 63 25.02 -15.05 47.24
N ASP A 64 24.80 -15.44 48.50
CA ASP A 64 25.05 -14.59 49.67
C ASP A 64 26.56 -14.38 49.92
N GLU A 65 27.36 -15.43 49.77
CA GLU A 65 28.83 -15.33 49.83
C GLU A 65 29.38 -14.45 48.72
N ILE A 66 28.90 -14.63 47.48
CA ILE A 66 29.32 -13.79 46.34
C ILE A 66 28.90 -12.34 46.57
N ARG A 67 27.66 -12.12 47.00
CA ARG A 67 27.11 -10.79 47.33
C ARG A 67 28.05 -10.01 48.24
N SER A 68 28.56 -10.63 49.30
CA SER A 68 29.50 -9.99 50.24
C SER A 68 30.84 -9.55 49.61
N HIS A 69 31.20 -10.09 48.44
CA HIS A 69 32.46 -9.79 47.75
C HIS A 69 32.30 -8.98 46.46
N ILE A 70 31.08 -8.77 45.95
CA ILE A 70 30.82 -8.00 44.73
C ILE A 70 31.42 -6.60 44.82
N HIS A 71 31.24 -5.92 45.96
CA HIS A 71 31.81 -4.58 46.17
C HIS A 71 33.34 -4.56 46.02
N SER A 72 34.02 -5.61 46.45
CA SER A 72 35.48 -5.72 46.32
C SER A 72 35.92 -6.00 44.88
N LEU A 73 35.09 -6.68 44.08
CA LEU A 73 35.35 -6.90 42.66
C LEU A 73 35.15 -5.61 41.86
N THR A 74 34.03 -4.90 42.09
CA THR A 74 33.72 -3.64 41.40
C THR A 74 34.71 -2.54 41.76
N SER A 75 35.05 -2.38 43.04
CA SER A 75 36.05 -1.39 43.49
C SER A 75 37.41 -1.65 42.84
N HIS A 76 37.83 -2.92 42.75
CA HIS A 76 39.06 -3.27 42.05
C HIS A 76 39.03 -2.91 40.56
N CYS A 77 37.89 -3.08 39.88
CA CYS A 77 37.73 -2.65 38.49
C CYS A 77 37.78 -1.12 38.34
N ILE A 78 37.23 -0.38 39.31
CA ILE A 78 37.30 1.09 39.36
C ILE A 78 38.74 1.55 39.55
N ASP A 79 39.49 0.94 40.48
CA ASP A 79 40.89 1.27 40.76
C ASP A 79 41.79 1.03 39.54
N LEU A 80 41.48 0.01 38.74
CA LEU A 80 42.17 -0.27 37.47
C LEU A 80 41.74 0.65 36.30
N GLY A 81 40.77 1.55 36.51
CA GLY A 81 40.22 2.41 35.47
C GLY A 81 39.39 1.66 34.41
N LEU A 82 38.96 0.43 34.69
CA LEU A 82 38.18 -0.41 33.78
C LEU A 82 36.66 -0.14 33.88
N LEU A 83 36.24 0.56 34.94
CA LEU A 83 34.84 0.86 35.24
C LEU A 83 34.72 2.29 35.78
N PRO A 84 33.79 3.12 35.26
CA PRO A 84 33.53 4.44 35.83
C PRO A 84 33.05 4.34 37.28
N THR A 85 33.55 5.21 38.16
CA THR A 85 33.29 5.15 39.61
C THR A 85 31.80 5.14 39.95
N ASN A 86 31.03 6.10 39.40
CA ASN A 86 29.58 6.21 39.63
C ASN A 86 28.83 4.95 39.16
N LEU A 87 29.03 4.52 37.92
CA LEU A 87 28.35 3.35 37.35
C LEU A 87 28.77 2.06 38.05
N GLY A 88 30.02 1.96 38.51
CA GLY A 88 30.52 0.81 39.24
C GLY A 88 29.92 0.66 40.63
N HIS A 89 29.67 1.76 41.35
CA HIS A 89 28.94 1.73 42.62
C HIS A 89 27.49 1.30 42.40
N ILE A 90 26.79 1.88 41.43
CA ILE A 90 25.41 1.52 41.08
C ILE A 90 25.30 0.04 40.72
N ALA A 91 26.15 -0.44 39.81
CA ALA A 91 26.14 -1.85 39.39
C ALA A 91 26.45 -2.80 40.57
N SER A 92 27.33 -2.39 41.48
CA SER A 92 27.65 -3.15 42.69
C SER A 92 26.41 -3.33 43.58
N GLU A 93 25.68 -2.24 43.86
CA GLU A 93 24.48 -2.26 44.70
C GLU A 93 23.37 -3.10 44.05
N SER A 94 23.09 -2.86 42.76
CA SER A 94 22.07 -3.62 42.03
C SER A 94 22.37 -5.12 42.00
N ILE A 95 23.62 -5.52 41.74
CA ILE A 95 24.01 -6.93 41.76
C ILE A 95 23.78 -7.51 43.16
N GLN A 96 24.16 -6.80 44.22
CA GLN A 96 23.97 -7.31 45.58
C GLN A 96 22.50 -7.57 45.92
N GLU A 97 21.61 -6.67 45.52
CA GLU A 97 20.16 -6.84 45.69
C GLU A 97 19.62 -8.01 44.86
N ILE A 98 20.03 -8.12 43.59
CA ILE A 98 19.61 -9.21 42.70
C ILE A 98 20.04 -10.56 43.27
N LEU A 99 21.28 -10.68 43.74
CA LEU A 99 21.79 -11.90 44.36
C LEU A 99 21.06 -12.22 45.68
N LEU A 100 20.71 -11.20 46.48
CA LEU A 100 19.93 -11.38 47.70
C LEU A 100 18.50 -11.89 47.41
N LYS A 101 17.81 -11.28 46.43
CA LYS A 101 16.47 -11.71 45.98
C LYS A 101 16.46 -13.18 45.51
N ASN A 102 17.59 -13.63 44.97
CA ASN A 102 17.77 -14.95 44.37
C ASN A 102 18.60 -15.91 45.24
N ASN A 103 18.77 -15.63 46.54
CA ASN A 103 19.66 -16.39 47.43
C ASN A 103 19.25 -17.85 47.70
N ARG A 104 18.05 -18.27 47.27
CA ARG A 104 17.51 -19.62 47.45
C ARG A 104 17.97 -20.61 46.38
N ILE A 105 18.76 -20.17 45.42
CA ILE A 105 19.28 -21.00 44.33
C ILE A 105 20.35 -21.94 44.88
N ASP A 106 20.32 -23.20 44.44
CA ASP A 106 21.21 -24.23 44.94
C ASP A 106 22.69 -23.97 44.60
N GLU A 107 23.58 -24.51 45.42
CA GLU A 107 25.01 -24.25 45.34
C GLU A 107 25.64 -24.69 44.01
N GLU A 108 25.12 -25.75 43.38
CA GLU A 108 25.63 -26.26 42.11
C GLU A 108 25.31 -25.28 40.97
N SER A 109 24.08 -24.78 40.94
CA SER A 109 23.65 -23.73 40.01
C SER A 109 24.43 -22.44 40.18
N VAL A 110 24.64 -21.98 41.42
CA VAL A 110 25.46 -20.78 41.71
C VAL A 110 26.90 -20.97 41.22
N ARG A 111 27.48 -22.15 41.48
CA ARG A 111 28.83 -22.50 41.05
C ARG A 111 28.96 -22.47 39.52
N LEU A 112 27.98 -23.03 38.80
CA LEU A 112 27.95 -23.00 37.34
C LEU A 112 27.79 -21.55 36.83
N ALA A 113 26.92 -20.76 37.46
CA ALA A 113 26.67 -19.37 37.10
C ALA A 113 27.94 -18.51 37.17
N ILE A 114 28.77 -18.68 38.20
CA ILE A 114 29.79 -17.69 38.56
C ILE A 114 31.21 -18.15 38.18
N ARG A 115 31.47 -19.47 38.17
CA ARG A 115 32.77 -20.02 37.73
C ARG A 115 32.96 -20.04 36.23
N GLY A 116 31.88 -19.98 35.44
CA GLY A 116 32.01 -19.87 33.99
C GLY A 116 32.71 -18.58 33.60
N LYS A 117 33.82 -18.66 32.85
CA LYS A 117 34.45 -17.47 32.24
C LYS A 117 33.63 -17.05 31.01
N LEU A 118 33.95 -15.90 30.42
CA LEU A 118 33.49 -15.64 29.06
C LEU A 118 34.09 -16.70 28.13
N VAL A 119 33.29 -17.25 27.20
CA VAL A 119 33.72 -18.27 26.23
C VAL A 119 34.93 -17.78 25.40
N ASN A 120 35.11 -16.46 25.28
CA ASN A 120 36.29 -15.83 24.68
C ASN A 120 36.52 -14.45 25.35
N ARG A 121 37.79 -14.10 25.61
CA ARG A 121 38.22 -12.84 26.25
C ARG A 121 38.10 -11.59 25.36
N HIS A 122 37.64 -11.75 24.12
CA HIS A 122 37.46 -10.64 23.22
C HIS A 122 36.39 -9.68 23.75
N LYS A 123 36.72 -8.38 23.86
CA LYS A 123 35.88 -7.33 24.46
C LYS A 123 34.44 -7.28 23.93
N ASP A 124 34.24 -7.62 22.66
CA ASP A 124 32.92 -7.60 22.03
C ASP A 124 32.03 -8.81 22.35
N VAL A 125 32.58 -9.88 22.94
CA VAL A 125 31.80 -11.10 23.28
C VAL A 125 30.70 -10.76 24.27
N ALA A 126 31.02 -10.05 25.35
CA ALA A 126 30.02 -9.65 26.36
C ALA A 126 28.91 -8.78 25.74
N ARG A 127 29.29 -7.82 24.88
CA ARG A 127 28.35 -6.97 24.14
C ARG A 127 27.41 -7.78 23.24
N PHE A 128 27.94 -8.73 22.47
CA PHE A 128 27.10 -9.56 21.61
C PHE A 128 26.30 -10.59 22.39
N THR A 129 26.82 -11.14 23.49
CA THR A 129 26.06 -12.02 24.40
C THR A 129 24.86 -11.30 24.98
N LEU A 130 25.03 -10.04 25.42
CA LEU A 130 23.93 -9.19 25.87
C LEU A 130 22.85 -9.05 24.78
N SER A 131 23.27 -8.82 23.53
CA SER A 131 22.35 -8.73 22.38
C SER A 131 21.58 -10.03 22.16
N GLU A 132 22.25 -11.18 22.23
CA GLU A 132 21.62 -12.51 22.07
C GLU A 132 20.67 -12.85 23.23
N LEU A 133 21.04 -12.51 24.48
CA LEU A 133 20.15 -12.66 25.64
C LEU A 133 18.87 -11.84 25.47
N ASN A 134 18.98 -10.58 25.01
CA ASN A 134 17.80 -9.75 24.74
C ASN A 134 16.88 -10.35 23.67
N SER A 135 17.46 -10.97 22.64
CA SER A 135 16.67 -11.72 21.64
C SER A 135 15.96 -12.92 22.28
N LEU A 136 16.64 -13.71 23.10
CA LEU A 136 16.04 -14.88 23.76
C LEU A 136 14.91 -14.48 24.72
N PHE A 137 15.10 -13.44 25.53
CA PHE A 137 14.05 -12.94 26.41
C PHE A 137 12.85 -12.40 25.62
N ALA A 138 13.10 -11.62 24.55
CA ALA A 138 12.01 -11.10 23.72
C ALA A 138 11.20 -12.21 23.01
N GLU A 139 11.83 -13.34 22.66
CA GLU A 139 11.17 -14.48 22.02
C GLU A 139 10.39 -15.38 22.99
N ASN A 140 10.79 -15.42 24.27
CA ASN A 140 10.28 -16.40 25.24
C ASN A 140 9.47 -15.79 26.39
N GLU A 141 9.43 -14.46 26.53
CA GLU A 141 8.58 -13.81 27.52
C GLU A 141 7.12 -13.73 27.10
N SER A 142 6.24 -13.82 28.09
CA SER A 142 4.83 -13.48 27.94
C SER A 142 4.66 -11.98 27.71
N LYS A 143 3.45 -11.57 27.29
CA LYS A 143 3.12 -10.17 26.95
C LYS A 143 3.59 -9.12 27.97
N SER A 144 3.64 -9.45 29.26
CA SER A 144 4.01 -8.53 30.36
C SER A 144 5.50 -8.16 30.43
N GLY A 145 6.42 -9.04 30.04
CA GLY A 145 7.87 -8.75 30.10
C GLY A 145 8.40 -7.90 28.93
N SER A 146 7.62 -7.87 27.84
CA SER A 146 7.92 -7.13 26.62
C SER A 146 7.48 -5.66 26.61
N GLU A 147 6.81 -5.17 27.65
CA GLU A 147 6.35 -3.77 27.76
C GLU A 147 7.52 -2.75 27.86
N PHE A 148 8.72 -3.21 28.19
CA PHE A 148 9.92 -2.39 28.38
C PHE A 148 10.89 -2.42 27.18
N TYR A 149 10.49 -3.04 26.06
CA TYR A 149 11.40 -3.28 24.94
C TYR A 149 10.78 -3.02 23.57
N THR A 150 11.36 -2.06 22.87
CA THR A 150 11.01 -1.74 21.48
C THR A 150 11.74 -2.68 20.51
N PRO A 151 11.04 -3.29 19.52
CA PRO A 151 11.67 -4.16 18.52
C PRO A 151 12.85 -3.50 17.77
N ARG A 152 13.88 -4.29 17.44
CA ARG A 152 15.11 -3.77 16.79
C ARG A 152 14.85 -3.05 15.47
N ASP A 153 13.90 -3.56 14.69
CA ASP A 153 13.47 -2.99 13.42
C ASP A 153 12.72 -1.66 13.60
N VAL A 154 11.96 -1.51 14.69
CA VAL A 154 11.34 -0.23 15.08
C VAL A 154 12.39 0.77 15.58
N ASN A 155 13.35 0.33 16.42
CA ASN A 155 14.48 1.19 16.84
C ASN A 155 15.30 1.69 15.66
N ARG A 156 15.54 0.81 14.67
CA ARG A 156 16.24 1.18 13.44
C ARG A 156 15.45 2.24 12.66
N LEU A 157 14.13 2.12 12.56
CA LEU A 157 13.29 3.15 11.94
C LEU A 157 13.44 4.50 12.66
N VAL A 158 13.28 4.51 13.99
CA VAL A 158 13.38 5.74 14.81
C VAL A 158 14.76 6.37 14.70
N THR A 159 15.82 5.55 14.72
CA THR A 159 17.19 6.02 14.55
C THR A 159 17.39 6.63 13.16
N THR A 160 16.94 5.95 12.11
CA THR A 160 17.10 6.44 10.73
C THR A 160 16.34 7.75 10.51
N LEU A 161 15.13 7.88 11.06
CA LEU A 161 14.38 9.14 11.07
C LEU A 161 15.13 10.23 11.85
N GLY A 162 15.61 9.93 13.05
CA GLY A 162 16.29 10.87 13.92
C GLY A 162 17.64 11.38 13.36
N LEU A 163 18.36 10.55 12.60
CA LEU A 163 19.62 10.93 11.95
C LEU A 163 19.45 12.07 10.94
N ASN A 164 18.27 12.24 10.35
CA ASN A 164 17.99 13.37 9.45
C ASN A 164 18.12 14.73 10.16
N TYR A 165 18.06 14.76 11.49
CA TYR A 165 18.24 15.97 12.29
C TYR A 165 19.68 16.17 12.79
N SER A 166 20.61 15.27 12.47
CA SER A 166 22.03 15.34 12.86
C SER A 166 22.26 15.65 14.36
N PRO A 167 21.64 14.91 15.30
CA PRO A 167 21.68 15.23 16.72
C PRO A 167 23.07 15.00 17.34
N ARG A 168 23.52 15.90 18.20
CA ARG A 168 24.74 15.71 19.03
C ARG A 168 24.40 15.22 20.44
N SER A 169 23.20 15.53 20.92
CA SER A 169 22.66 15.05 22.18
C SER A 169 21.27 14.44 21.98
N VAL A 170 21.08 13.25 22.54
CA VAL A 170 19.81 12.50 22.52
C VAL A 170 19.42 12.16 23.95
N CYS A 171 18.14 12.24 24.27
CA CYS A 171 17.65 11.68 25.53
C CYS A 171 16.37 10.85 25.37
N ASP A 172 16.17 9.94 26.32
CA ASP A 172 14.94 9.15 26.46
C ASP A 172 14.44 9.18 27.91
N PRO A 173 13.37 9.94 28.19
CA PRO A 173 12.76 10.00 29.52
C PRO A 173 12.04 8.72 29.94
N PHE A 174 11.72 7.80 29.04
CA PHE A 174 11.09 6.52 29.37
C PHE A 174 11.89 5.39 28.74
N ALA A 175 13.15 5.30 29.16
CA ALA A 175 14.17 4.59 28.41
C ALA A 175 13.96 3.07 28.34
N GLY A 176 13.28 2.48 29.33
CA GLY A 176 13.21 1.03 29.44
C GLY A 176 14.63 0.45 29.44
N GLY A 177 14.90 -0.57 28.63
CA GLY A 177 16.27 -1.10 28.45
C GLY A 177 17.22 -0.22 27.61
N GLY A 178 16.82 1.01 27.23
CA GLY A 178 17.65 2.01 26.54
C GLY A 178 17.85 1.76 25.05
N SER A 179 17.22 0.71 24.52
CA SER A 179 17.47 0.21 23.17
C SER A 179 17.22 1.23 22.06
N THR A 180 16.25 2.13 22.23
CA THR A 180 15.88 3.18 21.27
C THR A 180 16.90 4.32 21.25
N ALA A 181 17.32 4.80 22.42
CA ALA A 181 18.28 5.91 22.51
C ALA A 181 19.71 5.43 22.17
N PHE A 182 20.10 4.24 22.66
CA PHE A 182 21.43 3.68 22.45
C PHE A 182 21.71 3.28 21.01
N SER A 183 20.70 3.05 20.16
CA SER A 183 20.94 2.78 18.74
C SER A 183 21.54 3.97 17.98
N PHE A 184 21.34 5.21 18.47
CA PHE A 184 21.99 6.39 17.92
C PHE A 184 23.51 6.35 18.13
N HIS A 185 23.98 5.86 19.27
CA HIS A 185 25.41 5.71 19.54
C HIS A 185 26.10 4.81 18.50
N GLU A 186 25.47 3.68 18.17
CA GLU A 186 25.99 2.75 17.16
C GLU A 186 25.94 3.35 15.75
N ALA A 187 24.81 3.98 15.40
CA ALA A 187 24.63 4.57 14.08
C ALA A 187 25.56 5.77 13.82
N MET A 188 25.87 6.56 14.87
CA MET A 188 26.73 7.74 14.81
C MET A 188 28.18 7.46 15.23
N LYS A 189 28.56 6.18 15.35
CA LYS A 189 29.94 5.76 15.70
C LYS A 189 30.47 6.44 16.97
N GLY A 190 29.61 6.61 17.97
CA GLY A 190 29.93 7.20 19.26
C GLY A 190 30.01 8.72 19.33
N GLN A 191 29.66 9.43 18.25
CA GLN A 191 29.72 10.91 18.19
C GLN A 191 28.48 11.62 18.77
N VAL A 192 27.72 10.93 19.64
CA VAL A 192 26.48 11.44 20.23
C VAL A 192 26.46 11.13 21.73
N ARG A 193 26.06 12.12 22.53
CA ARG A 193 25.79 11.94 23.95
C ARG A 193 24.37 11.43 24.13
N VAL A 194 24.18 10.38 24.93
CA VAL A 194 22.87 9.77 25.16
C VAL A 194 22.57 9.72 26.65
N ASP A 195 21.53 10.42 27.09
CA ASP A 195 21.11 10.47 28.50
C ASP A 195 19.74 9.79 28.67
N THR A 196 19.55 9.01 29.74
CA THR A 196 18.34 8.19 29.93
C THR A 196 17.74 8.31 31.32
N GLN A 197 16.44 8.07 31.45
CA GLN A 197 15.75 7.99 32.74
C GLN A 197 14.81 6.79 32.78
N GLU A 198 14.82 6.07 33.90
CA GLU A 198 13.99 4.89 34.15
C GLU A 198 13.61 4.82 35.62
N MET A 199 12.36 4.45 35.92
CA MET A 199 11.87 4.38 37.30
C MET A 199 12.05 2.99 37.93
N ASN A 200 12.11 1.93 37.11
CA ASN A 200 12.22 0.56 37.57
C ASN A 200 13.70 0.21 37.85
N PRO A 201 14.09 -0.10 39.09
CA PRO A 201 15.48 -0.39 39.44
C PRO A 201 16.07 -1.60 38.69
N ASP A 202 15.27 -2.63 38.44
CA ASP A 202 15.71 -3.84 37.75
C ASP A 202 15.98 -3.58 36.26
N ILE A 203 15.21 -2.68 35.64
CA ILE A 203 15.43 -2.23 34.24
C ILE A 203 16.57 -1.18 34.18
N TYR A 204 16.67 -0.30 35.16
CA TYR A 204 17.76 0.65 35.30
C TYR A 204 19.13 -0.04 35.41
N PHE A 205 19.22 -1.15 36.14
CA PHE A 205 20.43 -1.96 36.14
C PHE A 205 20.79 -2.47 34.73
N GLN A 206 19.80 -2.87 33.93
CA GLN A 206 20.02 -3.32 32.55
C GLN A 206 20.53 -2.19 31.66
N LEU A 207 20.02 -0.96 31.84
CA LEU A 207 20.53 0.25 31.19
C LEU A 207 22.01 0.45 31.49
N VAL A 208 22.38 0.46 32.77
CA VAL A 208 23.75 0.68 33.24
C VAL A 208 24.71 -0.37 32.68
N VAL A 209 24.36 -1.66 32.77
CA VAL A 209 25.16 -2.75 32.20
C VAL A 209 25.32 -2.59 30.69
N THR A 210 24.24 -2.24 29.99
CA THR A 210 24.28 -2.03 28.53
C THR A 210 25.20 -0.87 28.17
N ARG A 211 25.10 0.25 28.89
CA ARG A 211 25.94 1.43 28.71
C ARG A 211 27.42 1.09 28.89
N ILE A 212 27.77 0.38 29.97
CA ILE A 212 29.15 -0.02 30.25
C ILE A 212 29.69 -0.94 29.15
N LEU A 213 28.97 -2.00 28.80
CA LEU A 213 29.42 -2.98 27.81
C LEU A 213 29.52 -2.41 26.39
N ARG A 214 28.73 -1.38 26.07
CA ARG A 214 28.74 -0.71 24.76
C ARG A 214 29.56 0.59 24.75
N GLN A 215 30.09 1.02 25.90
CA GLN A 215 30.88 2.25 26.08
C GLN A 215 30.14 3.52 25.62
N ILE A 216 28.87 3.64 26.01
CA ILE A 216 28.01 4.76 25.58
C ILE A 216 28.20 5.96 26.52
N GLY A 217 28.57 7.11 25.96
CA GLY A 217 28.72 8.36 26.72
C GLY A 217 27.37 8.98 27.10
N GLY A 218 27.29 9.53 28.32
CA GLY A 218 26.10 10.18 28.88
C GLY A 218 25.74 9.64 30.28
N ASP A 219 24.59 10.05 30.80
CA ASP A 219 24.14 9.80 32.17
C ASP A 219 22.79 9.03 32.21
N ASP A 220 22.61 8.20 33.24
CA ASP A 220 21.36 7.45 33.48
C ASP A 220 20.79 7.81 34.87
N PHE A 221 19.49 8.11 34.94
CA PHE A 221 18.80 8.49 36.18
C PHE A 221 17.74 7.46 36.62
N LEU A 222 17.80 7.02 37.89
CA LEU A 222 16.81 6.12 38.51
C LEU A 222 15.73 6.93 39.25
N GLU A 223 14.74 7.44 38.52
CA GLU A 223 13.68 8.30 39.05
C GLU A 223 12.43 8.25 38.16
N ASP A 224 11.28 8.61 38.71
CA ASP A 224 10.03 8.71 37.94
C ASP A 224 10.01 9.98 37.08
N SER A 225 9.97 9.81 35.76
CA SER A 225 10.07 10.88 34.76
C SER A 225 8.91 11.86 34.74
N ILE A 226 7.80 11.52 35.38
CA ILE A 226 6.63 12.40 35.51
C ILE A 226 6.72 13.21 36.79
N SER A 227 6.97 12.57 37.92
CA SER A 227 6.97 13.24 39.23
C SER A 227 8.29 13.92 39.58
N ASN A 228 9.43 13.41 39.10
CA ASN A 228 10.77 13.92 39.36
C ASN A 228 11.64 13.84 38.08
N PRO A 229 11.31 14.63 37.04
CA PRO A 229 12.07 14.64 35.79
C PRO A 229 13.50 15.15 36.03
N LYS A 230 14.51 14.35 35.65
CA LYS A 230 15.93 14.74 35.69
C LYS A 230 16.43 15.23 34.33
N LEU A 231 15.79 14.78 33.25
CA LEU A 231 16.10 15.21 31.89
C LEU A 231 15.28 16.46 31.55
N ASN A 232 15.96 17.58 31.31
CA ASN A 232 15.34 18.77 30.72
C ASN A 232 15.42 18.69 29.20
N SER A 233 14.28 18.47 28.53
CA SER A 233 14.18 18.35 27.07
C SER A 233 14.84 19.51 26.31
N GLU A 234 14.87 20.72 26.88
CA GLU A 234 15.45 21.91 26.24
C GLU A 234 16.95 21.82 25.97
N LEU A 235 17.67 20.92 26.65
CA LEU A 235 19.12 20.76 26.56
C LEU A 235 19.54 19.77 25.46
N TYR A 236 18.57 19.12 24.81
CA TYR A 236 18.84 18.04 23.86
C TYR A 236 18.42 18.43 22.45
N ASP A 237 19.20 18.01 21.44
CA ASP A 237 18.83 18.21 20.04
C ASP A 237 17.63 17.32 19.67
N LEU A 238 17.56 16.12 20.25
CA LEU A 238 16.52 15.14 19.96
C LEU A 238 16.08 14.39 21.22
N VAL A 239 14.78 14.38 21.47
CA VAL A 239 14.14 13.48 22.44
C VAL A 239 13.53 12.32 21.66
N VAL A 240 13.83 11.08 22.05
CA VAL A 240 13.21 9.87 21.48
C VAL A 240 12.62 9.05 22.60
N SER A 241 11.37 8.59 22.46
CA SER A 241 10.78 7.78 23.52
C SER A 241 9.59 6.93 23.07
N PHE A 242 9.42 5.79 23.75
CA PHE A 242 8.23 4.93 23.65
C PHE A 242 7.66 4.75 25.05
N PRO A 243 6.94 5.75 25.58
CA PRO A 243 6.36 5.65 26.90
C PRO A 243 5.35 4.48 26.98
N PRO A 244 5.12 3.92 28.17
CA PRO A 244 4.17 2.83 28.36
C PRO A 244 2.75 3.24 27.90
N PHE A 245 2.20 2.48 26.96
CA PHE A 245 0.89 2.77 26.38
C PHE A 245 -0.23 2.63 27.42
N GLY A 246 -1.11 3.63 27.51
CA GLY A 246 -2.25 3.59 28.43
C GLY A 246 -1.89 3.62 29.93
N LEU A 247 -0.71 4.12 30.30
CA LEU A 247 -0.30 4.33 31.70
C LEU A 247 -1.41 5.08 32.47
N LYS A 248 -1.63 4.69 33.73
CA LYS A 248 -2.57 5.36 34.64
C LYS A 248 -1.80 6.19 35.66
N LEU A 249 -2.05 7.49 35.67
CA LEU A 249 -1.44 8.42 36.63
C LEU A 249 -2.40 8.70 37.80
N PRO A 250 -1.92 8.70 39.06
CA PRO A 250 -2.73 9.10 40.20
C PRO A 250 -3.32 10.51 40.04
N ILE A 251 -4.57 10.71 40.48
CA ILE A 251 -5.27 12.00 40.34
C ILE A 251 -4.50 13.13 41.04
N SER A 252 -4.02 12.89 42.27
CA SER A 252 -3.24 13.86 43.05
C SER A 252 -1.90 14.23 42.39
N LEU A 253 -1.33 13.34 41.57
CA LEU A 253 -0.17 13.66 40.77
C LEU A 253 -0.57 14.57 39.60
N ARG A 254 -1.65 14.24 38.88
CA ARG A 254 -2.15 15.05 37.75
C ARG A 254 -2.47 16.48 38.15
N GLU A 255 -3.16 16.69 39.27
CA GLU A 255 -3.50 18.02 39.79
C GLU A 255 -2.26 18.89 40.03
N ARG A 256 -1.17 18.30 40.54
CA ARG A 256 0.10 19.02 40.74
C ARG A 256 0.83 19.29 39.41
N LEU A 257 0.79 18.35 38.48
CA LEU A 257 1.51 18.45 37.20
C LEU A 257 1.00 19.57 36.29
N PHE A 258 -0.31 19.81 36.24
CA PHE A 258 -0.90 20.75 35.29
C PHE A 258 -0.59 22.23 35.61
N HIS A 259 -0.09 22.50 36.82
CA HIS A 259 0.35 23.83 37.25
C HIS A 259 1.88 23.96 37.32
N ASP A 260 2.62 22.98 36.82
CA ASP A 260 4.07 23.02 36.79
C ASP A 260 4.58 23.96 35.68
N SER A 261 4.97 25.17 36.08
CA SER A 261 5.50 26.19 35.17
C SER A 261 6.78 25.78 34.42
N SER A 262 7.51 24.75 34.88
CA SER A 262 8.69 24.24 34.19
C SER A 262 8.35 23.40 32.95
N ARG A 263 7.09 22.99 32.79
CA ARG A 263 6.61 22.13 31.70
C ARG A 263 5.43 22.80 30.99
N PRO A 264 5.69 23.64 29.97
CA PRO A 264 4.75 24.65 29.47
C PRO A 264 3.52 24.09 28.73
N TRP A 265 3.48 22.79 28.44
CA TRP A 265 2.39 22.16 27.70
C TRP A 265 1.47 21.29 28.56
N LEU A 266 1.85 21.02 29.81
CA LEU A 266 1.09 20.11 30.69
C LEU A 266 -0.32 20.63 31.02
N TRP A 267 -0.55 21.94 30.99
CA TRP A 267 -1.87 22.53 31.23
C TRP A 267 -2.94 22.04 30.24
N LEU A 268 -2.56 21.63 29.02
CA LEU A 268 -3.49 21.01 28.06
C LEU A 268 -4.07 19.68 28.57
N GLY A 269 -3.40 19.06 29.53
CA GLY A 269 -3.80 17.80 30.15
C GLY A 269 -4.94 17.89 31.16
N GLU A 270 -5.32 19.10 31.61
CA GLU A 270 -6.30 19.32 32.68
C GLU A 270 -7.65 18.63 32.43
N LYS A 271 -8.10 18.64 31.17
CA LYS A 271 -9.39 18.06 30.75
C LYS A 271 -9.26 16.62 30.23
N LEU A 272 -8.07 16.03 30.24
CA LEU A 272 -7.87 14.66 29.77
C LEU A 272 -8.38 13.64 30.79
N PRO A 273 -8.96 12.52 30.34
CA PRO A 273 -9.49 11.49 31.24
C PRO A 273 -8.39 10.89 32.12
N ALA A 274 -8.70 10.61 33.39
CA ALA A 274 -7.77 10.00 34.34
C ALA A 274 -7.41 8.55 34.01
N SER A 275 -8.25 7.86 33.23
CA SER A 275 -8.08 6.45 32.86
C SER A 275 -6.91 6.18 31.91
N ARG A 276 -6.28 7.22 31.35
CA ARG A 276 -5.22 7.16 30.34
C ARG A 276 -4.27 8.35 30.47
N SER A 277 -3.04 8.22 30.01
CA SER A 277 -2.04 9.29 30.12
C SER A 277 -1.14 9.46 28.89
N ASP A 278 -1.44 8.83 27.75
CA ASP A 278 -0.60 8.90 26.54
C ASP A 278 -0.28 10.36 26.13
N TRP A 279 -1.28 11.25 26.16
CA TRP A 279 -1.06 12.68 25.92
C TRP A 279 -0.36 13.39 27.08
N VAL A 280 -0.60 13.00 28.33
CA VAL A 280 0.07 13.63 29.50
C VAL A 280 1.57 13.35 29.48
N THR A 281 1.96 12.10 29.18
CA THR A 281 3.38 11.72 29.03
C THR A 281 4.01 12.43 27.83
N THR A 282 3.29 12.54 26.71
CA THR A 282 3.76 13.29 25.54
C THR A 282 4.00 14.76 25.87
N LEU A 283 3.01 15.42 26.48
CA LEU A 283 3.07 16.84 26.85
C LEU A 283 4.17 17.12 27.89
N SER A 284 4.50 16.17 28.78
CA SER A 284 5.58 16.35 29.76
C SER A 284 6.98 16.36 29.14
N MET A 285 7.13 15.86 27.90
CA MET A 285 8.41 15.80 27.18
C MET A 285 8.61 16.99 26.22
N LEU A 286 7.57 17.76 25.93
CA LEU A 286 7.65 18.90 25.01
C LEU A 286 8.35 20.10 25.68
N PRO A 287 9.44 20.63 25.09
CA PRO A 287 10.06 21.87 25.54
C PRO A 287 9.21 23.10 25.14
N PRO A 288 9.58 24.33 25.55
CA PRO A 288 8.94 25.55 25.09
C PRO A 288 9.03 25.74 23.57
N LEU A 289 8.12 26.56 23.02
CA LEU A 289 8.15 27.00 21.63
C LEU A 289 9.45 27.74 21.29
N ASN A 290 9.85 27.68 20.02
CA ASN A 290 11.08 28.22 19.44
C ASN A 290 12.37 27.53 19.92
N ASN A 291 12.25 26.37 20.58
CA ASN A 291 13.39 25.51 20.88
C ASN A 291 13.76 24.65 19.65
N LYS A 292 15.05 24.43 19.41
CA LYS A 292 15.56 23.60 18.30
C LYS A 292 15.34 22.10 18.50
N THR A 293 14.99 21.67 19.70
CA THR A 293 14.71 20.27 20.04
C THR A 293 13.61 19.69 19.16
N LYS A 294 13.86 18.50 18.62
CA LYS A 294 12.84 17.64 18.01
C LYS A 294 12.41 16.56 19.00
N LEU A 295 11.18 16.10 18.91
CA LEU A 295 10.70 14.93 19.66
C LEU A 295 10.16 13.88 18.68
N ILE A 296 10.65 12.64 18.79
CA ILE A 296 10.07 11.47 18.11
C ILE A 296 9.48 10.54 19.17
N ILE A 297 8.16 10.37 19.16
CA ILE A 297 7.46 9.62 20.20
C ILE A 297 6.55 8.55 19.63
N GLY A 298 6.60 7.36 20.22
CA GLY A 298 5.66 6.28 19.94
C GLY A 298 4.36 6.44 20.74
N MET A 299 3.21 6.33 20.07
CA MET A 299 1.90 6.34 20.72
C MET A 299 0.97 5.26 20.13
N SER A 300 -0.10 4.92 20.85
CA SER A 300 -1.18 4.12 20.25
C SER A 300 -1.98 4.97 19.25
N LEU A 301 -2.37 4.41 18.10
CA LEU A 301 -3.21 5.12 17.12
C LEU A 301 -4.51 5.66 17.76
N SER A 302 -5.04 4.95 18.75
CA SER A 302 -6.26 5.35 19.44
C SER A 302 -6.17 6.73 20.12
N ALA A 303 -4.99 7.16 20.58
CA ALA A 303 -4.81 8.51 21.14
C ALA A 303 -4.99 9.62 20.08
N LEU A 304 -4.83 9.28 18.79
CA LEU A 304 -4.89 10.19 17.66
C LEU A 304 -6.28 10.27 17.02
N THR A 305 -7.16 9.32 17.32
CA THR A 305 -8.50 9.21 16.70
C THR A 305 -9.66 9.55 17.62
N ARG A 306 -9.49 9.39 18.95
CA ARG A 306 -10.55 9.63 19.92
C ARG A 306 -11.01 11.10 19.92
N THR A 307 -12.30 11.29 20.18
CA THR A 307 -12.98 12.58 20.20
C THR A 307 -12.91 13.25 21.59
N GLY A 308 -13.54 14.41 21.75
CA GLY A 308 -13.62 15.09 23.05
C GLY A 308 -12.31 15.80 23.44
N SER A 309 -11.88 15.67 24.70
CA SER A 309 -10.73 16.41 25.22
C SER A 309 -9.40 16.06 24.54
N GLU A 310 -9.20 14.81 24.10
CA GLU A 310 -8.01 14.43 23.32
C GLU A 310 -8.00 15.08 21.93
N ALA A 311 -9.17 15.29 21.31
CA ALA A 311 -9.26 16.06 20.06
C ALA A 311 -8.91 17.53 20.27
N SER A 312 -9.28 18.10 21.43
CA SER A 312 -8.90 19.48 21.79
C SER A 312 -7.38 19.63 21.95
N VAL A 313 -6.68 18.64 22.53
CA VAL A 313 -5.21 18.66 22.61
C VAL A 313 -4.61 18.67 21.20
N ARG A 314 -5.03 17.73 20.34
CA ARG A 314 -4.54 17.66 18.95
C ARG A 314 -4.83 18.93 18.16
N LYS A 315 -5.99 19.55 18.38
CA LYS A 315 -6.35 20.85 17.82
C LYS A 315 -5.32 21.91 18.17
N VAL A 316 -5.06 22.13 19.46
CA VAL A 316 -4.10 23.15 19.90
C VAL A 316 -2.71 22.88 19.34
N LEU A 317 -2.22 21.64 19.43
CA LEU A 317 -0.89 21.30 18.93
C LEU A 317 -0.75 21.47 17.40
N SER A 318 -1.82 21.19 16.64
CA SER A 318 -1.86 21.41 15.19
C SER A 318 -1.93 22.91 14.85
N GLU A 319 -2.72 23.69 15.59
CA GLU A 319 -2.84 25.14 15.43
C GLU A 319 -1.53 25.88 15.77
N GLN A 320 -0.73 25.35 16.68
CA GLN A 320 0.61 25.85 16.99
C GLN A 320 1.68 25.38 15.98
N ASN A 321 1.30 24.58 14.99
CA ASN A 321 2.18 24.03 13.95
C ASN A 321 3.36 23.19 14.49
N ILE A 322 3.22 22.58 15.68
CA ILE A 322 4.32 21.82 16.31
C ILE A 322 4.26 20.33 16.01
N ILE A 323 3.15 19.81 15.50
CA ILE A 323 3.08 18.45 14.96
C ILE A 323 3.59 18.51 13.52
N ASP A 324 4.80 17.99 13.29
CA ASP A 324 5.43 18.00 11.98
C ASP A 324 4.96 16.82 11.13
N THR A 325 5.11 15.60 11.67
CA THR A 325 4.81 14.37 10.94
C THR A 325 4.10 13.33 11.83
N VAL A 326 3.09 12.65 11.27
CA VAL A 326 2.39 11.50 11.87
C VAL A 326 2.56 10.27 10.99
N ILE A 327 3.22 9.23 11.51
CA ILE A 327 3.56 8.01 10.76
C ILE A 327 2.77 6.83 11.35
N LEU A 328 1.87 6.23 10.58
CA LEU A 328 1.13 5.04 10.98
C LEU A 328 1.97 3.78 10.73
N LEU A 329 2.27 3.03 11.79
CA LEU A 329 3.03 1.77 11.69
C LEU A 329 2.12 0.56 11.44
N PRO A 330 2.66 -0.53 10.87
CA PRO A 330 1.94 -1.80 10.76
C PRO A 330 1.39 -2.32 12.09
N LYS A 331 0.21 -2.92 12.06
CA LYS A 331 -0.35 -3.66 13.21
C LYS A 331 0.55 -4.85 13.56
N GLY A 332 0.59 -5.22 14.83
CA GLY A 332 1.34 -6.39 15.30
C GLY A 332 2.86 -6.30 15.08
N ILE A 333 3.41 -5.09 15.00
CA ILE A 333 4.85 -4.86 14.90
C ILE A 333 5.58 -5.02 16.24
N HIS A 334 4.86 -4.75 17.33
CA HIS A 334 5.33 -4.86 18.72
C HIS A 334 5.16 -6.28 19.26
N TYR A 335 5.95 -6.65 20.28
CA TYR A 335 5.93 -8.00 20.88
C TYR A 335 4.66 -8.29 21.69
N SER A 336 4.20 -7.32 22.50
CA SER A 336 3.11 -7.51 23.47
C SER A 336 1.70 -7.28 22.91
N THR A 337 1.59 -6.53 21.81
CA THR A 337 0.32 -5.94 21.39
C THR A 337 0.10 -5.96 19.88
N GLY A 338 -1.13 -6.32 19.48
CA GLY A 338 -1.62 -6.18 18.12
C GLY A 338 -2.15 -4.77 17.80
N ILE A 339 -2.09 -3.84 18.76
CA ILE A 339 -2.59 -2.47 18.61
C ILE A 339 -1.79 -1.76 17.51
N ALA A 340 -2.49 -1.00 16.67
CA ALA A 340 -1.87 -0.08 15.73
C ALA A 340 -1.19 1.06 16.49
N THR A 341 0.04 1.36 16.13
CA THR A 341 0.84 2.43 16.77
C THR A 341 1.26 3.46 15.74
N VAL A 342 1.57 4.66 16.21
CA VAL A 342 2.08 5.75 15.39
C VAL A 342 3.40 6.24 15.95
N LEU A 343 4.25 6.78 15.08
CA LEU A 343 5.33 7.69 15.46
C LEU A 343 4.88 9.11 15.19
N LEU A 344 4.95 9.95 16.21
CA LEU A 344 4.73 11.39 16.10
C LEU A 344 6.06 12.10 16.14
N VAL A 345 6.27 13.00 15.19
CA VAL A 345 7.41 13.91 15.14
C VAL A 345 6.91 15.30 15.49
N PHE A 346 7.49 15.89 16.52
CA PHE A 346 7.25 17.28 16.88
C PHE A 346 8.43 18.16 16.49
N ASP A 347 8.12 19.33 15.93
CA ASP A 347 9.04 20.42 15.69
C ASP A 347 8.72 21.61 16.59
N MET A 348 9.61 21.91 17.52
CA MET A 348 9.40 22.97 18.49
C MET A 348 9.87 24.35 17.98
N ASN A 349 10.51 24.40 16.82
CA ASN A 349 10.86 25.64 16.13
C ASN A 349 10.18 25.67 14.75
N PRO A 350 8.83 25.66 14.70
CA PRO A 350 8.12 25.56 13.44
C PRO A 350 8.37 26.80 12.59
N GLN A 351 8.65 26.60 11.29
CA GLN A 351 8.67 27.72 10.36
C GLN A 351 7.23 28.24 10.17
N GLN A 352 7.02 29.53 10.42
CA GLN A 352 5.68 30.19 10.45
C GLN A 352 4.87 30.10 9.14
N SER A 353 5.45 29.60 8.04
CA SER A 353 4.85 29.57 6.71
C SER A 353 4.12 28.27 6.35
N GLN A 354 4.01 27.28 7.24
CA GLN A 354 3.57 25.94 6.87
C GLN A 354 2.58 25.30 7.85
N ASN A 355 1.46 25.94 8.22
CA ASN A 355 0.33 25.35 9.00
C ASN A 355 -0.21 24.03 8.40
N LYS A 356 0.56 22.96 8.50
CA LYS A 356 0.44 21.73 7.73
C LYS A 356 1.08 20.60 8.53
N VAL A 357 0.47 19.43 8.44
CA VAL A 357 0.99 18.22 9.08
C VAL A 357 1.22 17.18 7.99
N ARG A 358 2.38 16.53 8.01
CA ARG A 358 2.67 15.41 7.11
C ARG A 358 2.08 14.11 7.67
N PHE A 359 1.27 13.44 6.88
CA PHE A 359 0.72 12.13 7.21
C PHE A 359 1.39 11.07 6.36
N VAL A 360 1.92 10.02 6.99
CA VAL A 360 2.54 8.87 6.31
C VAL A 360 1.78 7.60 6.72
N ASP A 361 1.17 6.90 5.75
CA ASP A 361 0.51 5.62 5.99
C ASP A 361 1.46 4.47 5.63
N ALA A 362 2.23 4.02 6.63
CA ALA A 362 3.11 2.87 6.52
C ALA A 362 2.47 1.57 7.05
N SER A 363 1.15 1.54 7.23
CA SER A 363 0.44 0.37 7.80
C SER A 363 0.69 -0.94 7.06
N LEU A 364 1.11 -0.84 5.79
CA LEU A 364 1.31 -1.95 4.87
C LEU A 364 2.78 -2.36 4.71
N PHE A 365 3.70 -1.65 5.37
CA PHE A 365 5.14 -1.78 5.14
C PHE A 365 5.74 -2.85 6.03
N TYR A 366 5.37 -4.11 5.83
CA TYR A 366 5.88 -5.19 6.68
C TYR A 366 6.08 -6.51 5.94
N GLN A 367 6.94 -7.34 6.52
CA GLN A 367 7.01 -8.77 6.20
C GLN A 367 6.34 -9.55 7.35
N PRO A 368 5.36 -10.42 7.05
CA PRO A 368 4.75 -11.23 8.09
C PRO A 368 5.75 -12.27 8.62
N ARG A 369 5.88 -12.37 9.94
CA ARG A 369 6.59 -13.46 10.61
C ARG A 369 5.70 -14.06 11.71
N ARG A 370 6.06 -15.27 12.16
CA ARG A 370 5.37 -15.91 13.29
C ARG A 370 5.51 -15.03 14.53
N GLY A 371 4.39 -14.62 15.11
CA GLY A 371 4.32 -13.82 16.33
C GLY A 371 4.25 -12.31 16.13
N ARG A 372 4.88 -11.76 15.08
CA ARG A 372 4.84 -10.31 14.78
C ARG A 372 5.14 -9.98 13.31
N ASN A 373 4.73 -8.81 12.88
CA ASN A 373 5.15 -8.18 11.63
C ASN A 373 6.51 -7.50 11.81
N ILE A 374 7.37 -7.54 10.78
CA ILE A 374 8.74 -7.00 10.83
C ILE A 374 8.94 -5.95 9.73
N LEU A 375 9.61 -4.84 10.07
CA LEU A 375 10.10 -3.87 9.08
C LEU A 375 11.42 -4.36 8.47
N ALA A 376 11.39 -4.71 7.19
CA ALA A 376 12.60 -4.95 6.42
C ALA A 376 13.37 -3.63 6.17
N PRO A 377 14.68 -3.65 5.87
CA PRO A 377 15.44 -2.43 5.56
C PRO A 377 14.79 -1.56 4.48
N GLU A 378 14.29 -2.18 3.42
CA GLU A 378 13.64 -1.51 2.29
C GLU A 378 12.32 -0.83 2.72
N ASN A 379 11.63 -1.42 3.70
CA ASN A 379 10.44 -0.80 4.29
C ASN A 379 10.83 0.49 5.02
N ILE A 380 11.89 0.43 5.84
CA ILE A 380 12.36 1.58 6.63
C ILE A 380 12.76 2.73 5.71
N GLU A 381 13.54 2.46 4.67
CA GLU A 381 13.97 3.47 3.68
C GLU A 381 12.75 4.16 3.05
N ARG A 382 11.76 3.40 2.59
CA ARG A 382 10.52 3.98 2.02
C ARG A 382 9.72 4.81 3.02
N ILE A 383 9.66 4.42 4.30
CA ILE A 383 8.99 5.23 5.34
C ILE A 383 9.71 6.57 5.49
N VAL A 384 11.04 6.54 5.58
CA VAL A 384 11.87 7.74 5.76
C VAL A 384 11.75 8.66 4.55
N GLU A 385 11.79 8.13 3.32
CA GLU A 385 11.57 8.89 2.09
C GLU A 385 10.17 9.54 2.06
N SER A 386 9.14 8.81 2.48
CA SER A 386 7.77 9.32 2.57
C SER A 386 7.61 10.44 3.62
N CYS A 387 8.57 10.57 4.56
CA CYS A 387 8.61 11.66 5.51
C CYS A 387 9.28 12.93 4.96
N ILE A 388 9.83 12.93 3.73
CA ILE A 388 10.55 14.07 3.12
C ILE A 388 9.67 14.85 2.16
N SER A 389 8.91 14.15 1.32
CA SER A 389 7.99 14.75 0.34
C SER A 389 6.68 13.98 0.22
N ASP A 390 5.65 14.64 -0.29
CA ASP A 390 4.39 13.99 -0.63
C ASP A 390 4.58 12.97 -1.75
N GLY A 391 3.74 11.95 -1.75
CA GLY A 391 3.79 10.91 -2.74
C GLY A 391 2.78 9.81 -2.47
N ARG A 392 3.09 8.61 -2.94
CA ARG A 392 2.19 7.46 -2.91
C ARG A 392 1.70 7.06 -1.51
N PHE A 393 2.52 7.29 -0.48
CA PHE A 393 2.26 6.86 0.90
C PHE A 393 2.22 8.02 1.90
N SER A 394 2.29 9.25 1.40
CA SER A 394 2.39 10.46 2.22
C SER A 394 1.60 11.62 1.63
N LYS A 395 0.92 12.37 2.49
CA LYS A 395 0.24 13.61 2.15
C LYS A 395 0.50 14.67 3.20
N THR A 396 0.84 15.88 2.78
CA THR A 396 0.92 17.05 3.65
C THR A 396 -0.44 17.73 3.67
N ALA A 397 -1.18 17.58 4.77
CA ALA A 397 -2.52 18.14 4.90
C ALA A 397 -2.49 19.50 5.59
N THR A 398 -3.37 20.39 5.15
CA THR A 398 -3.57 21.72 5.74
C THR A 398 -4.37 21.65 7.04
N LEU A 399 -4.28 22.69 7.87
CA LEU A 399 -5.09 22.80 9.09
C LEU A 399 -6.60 22.72 8.79
N ASP A 400 -7.06 23.24 7.64
CA ASP A 400 -8.47 23.18 7.23
C ASP A 400 -8.92 21.74 6.94
N GLU A 401 -8.12 20.95 6.22
CA GLU A 401 -8.39 19.51 5.99
C GLU A 401 -8.41 18.74 7.33
N ILE A 402 -7.50 19.06 8.24
CA ILE A 402 -7.45 18.44 9.58
C ILE A 402 -8.69 18.82 10.40
N ALA A 403 -9.14 20.08 10.31
CA ALA A 403 -10.34 20.56 10.99
C ALA A 403 -11.62 19.91 10.44
N GLN A 404 -11.71 19.69 9.12
CA GLN A 404 -12.82 18.93 8.50
C GLN A 404 -12.88 17.50 9.06
N ASN A 405 -11.73 16.89 9.30
CA ASN A 405 -11.60 15.58 9.95
C ASN A 405 -11.70 15.63 11.49
N LYS A 406 -12.18 16.75 12.07
CA LYS A 406 -12.36 16.94 13.52
C LYS A 406 -11.08 16.67 14.33
N PHE A 407 -9.93 17.04 13.75
CA PHE A 407 -8.60 16.78 14.32
C PHE A 407 -8.33 15.29 14.60
N ASN A 408 -8.92 14.39 13.82
CA ASN A 408 -8.51 13.00 13.77
C ASN A 408 -7.20 12.90 12.98
N LEU A 409 -6.10 12.55 13.64
CA LEU A 409 -4.77 12.53 13.03
C LEU A 409 -4.39 11.14 12.51
N ASN A 410 -5.35 10.27 12.20
CA ASN A 410 -5.07 8.99 11.55
C ASN A 410 -4.57 9.21 10.12
N PRO A 411 -3.32 8.81 9.77
CA PRO A 411 -2.79 8.99 8.41
C PRO A 411 -3.66 8.38 7.30
N SER A 412 -4.39 7.29 7.57
CA SER A 412 -5.28 6.67 6.58
C SER A 412 -6.47 7.54 6.16
N LEU A 413 -6.76 8.66 6.85
CA LEU A 413 -7.78 9.64 6.42
C LEU A 413 -7.24 10.66 5.41
N TYR A 414 -5.91 10.79 5.31
CA TYR A 414 -5.26 11.81 4.50
C TYR A 414 -4.55 11.19 3.30
N VAL A 415 -3.93 10.02 3.49
CA VAL A 415 -3.28 9.28 2.42
C VAL A 415 -4.35 8.52 1.64
N GLU A 416 -4.56 8.92 0.39
CA GLU A 416 -5.56 8.31 -0.48
C GLU A 416 -5.28 6.81 -0.67
N LYS A 417 -6.36 6.04 -0.80
CA LYS A 417 -6.36 4.63 -1.18
C LYS A 417 -7.36 4.45 -2.31
N THR A 418 -6.88 3.94 -3.44
CA THR A 418 -7.72 3.72 -4.63
C THR A 418 -7.47 2.33 -5.19
N ILE A 419 -8.50 1.74 -5.79
CA ILE A 419 -8.37 0.49 -6.55
C ILE A 419 -7.88 0.74 -8.00
N LYS A 420 -7.79 2.00 -8.44
CA LYS A 420 -7.32 2.36 -9.78
C LYS A 420 -5.87 1.94 -9.97
N VAL A 421 -5.64 1.16 -11.00
CA VAL A 421 -4.37 0.48 -11.26
C VAL A 421 -3.46 1.43 -12.03
N SER A 422 -2.21 1.60 -11.59
CA SER A 422 -1.20 2.38 -12.31
C SER A 422 -0.22 1.49 -13.08
N GLN A 423 0.00 0.25 -12.61
CA GLN A 423 0.87 -0.70 -13.29
C GLN A 423 0.49 -2.13 -12.93
N VAL A 424 0.64 -3.03 -13.91
CA VAL A 424 0.52 -4.48 -13.71
C VAL A 424 1.79 -5.17 -14.14
N LYS A 425 2.35 -6.00 -13.25
CA LYS A 425 3.49 -6.85 -13.57
C LYS A 425 3.08 -8.32 -13.56
N LEU A 426 3.37 -9.00 -14.67
CA LEU A 426 3.08 -10.40 -14.91
C LEU A 426 4.37 -11.21 -14.84
N THR A 427 4.39 -12.27 -14.05
CA THR A 427 5.51 -13.20 -13.97
C THR A 427 4.98 -14.62 -14.15
N ASN A 428 5.47 -15.32 -15.17
CA ASN A 428 5.07 -16.68 -15.54
C ASN A 428 3.54 -16.85 -15.68
N PHE A 429 2.87 -15.88 -16.29
CA PHE A 429 1.42 -15.88 -16.51
C PHE A 429 1.11 -16.01 -18.00
N ARG A 430 0.48 -17.13 -18.39
CA ARG A 430 0.13 -17.50 -19.77
C ARG A 430 1.32 -17.36 -20.72
N GLY A 431 1.26 -16.47 -21.71
CA GLY A 431 2.35 -16.25 -22.67
C GLY A 431 3.55 -15.50 -22.10
N TYR A 432 3.45 -14.92 -20.89
CA TYR A 432 4.45 -13.99 -20.37
C TYR A 432 5.33 -14.62 -19.28
N THR A 433 6.64 -14.51 -19.43
CA THR A 433 7.62 -14.88 -18.40
C THR A 433 7.89 -13.74 -17.42
N ASP A 434 8.12 -12.53 -17.92
CA ASP A 434 8.23 -11.28 -17.15
C ASP A 434 7.78 -10.12 -18.04
N PHE A 435 6.62 -9.54 -17.75
CA PHE A 435 6.01 -8.50 -18.58
C PHE A 435 5.36 -7.41 -17.74
N THR A 436 5.60 -6.15 -18.08
CA THR A 436 5.05 -4.98 -17.35
C THR A 436 4.10 -4.17 -18.23
N VAL A 437 2.96 -3.76 -17.66
CA VAL A 437 1.94 -2.95 -18.35
C VAL A 437 1.67 -1.69 -17.53
N PRO A 438 2.16 -0.52 -17.97
CA PRO A 438 1.78 0.75 -17.37
C PRO A 438 0.33 1.09 -17.76
N ILE A 439 -0.49 1.43 -16.77
CA ILE A 439 -1.92 1.74 -16.92
C ILE A 439 -2.13 3.22 -16.64
N HIS A 440 -2.83 3.89 -17.54
CA HIS A 440 -3.18 5.31 -17.43
C HIS A 440 -4.36 5.52 -16.46
N GLU A 441 -4.38 6.64 -15.72
CA GLU A 441 -5.34 6.91 -14.62
C GLU A 441 -6.82 6.91 -15.03
N SER A 442 -7.13 7.38 -16.25
CA SER A 442 -8.50 7.46 -16.79
C SER A 442 -8.79 6.39 -17.85
N LEU A 443 -8.04 6.35 -18.96
CA LEU A 443 -8.28 5.41 -20.06
C LEU A 443 -6.97 4.74 -20.50
N THR A 444 -6.98 3.42 -20.59
CA THR A 444 -5.93 2.63 -21.25
C THR A 444 -6.54 1.82 -22.40
N VAL A 445 -5.98 1.95 -23.60
CA VAL A 445 -6.35 1.19 -24.79
C VAL A 445 -5.18 0.31 -25.19
N LEU A 446 -5.36 -1.00 -25.06
CA LEU A 446 -4.39 -2.01 -25.45
C LEU A 446 -4.59 -2.39 -26.92
N VAL A 447 -3.52 -2.21 -27.70
CA VAL A 447 -3.44 -2.54 -29.13
C VAL A 447 -2.27 -3.49 -29.39
N GLY A 448 -2.31 -4.23 -30.49
CA GLY A 448 -1.27 -5.18 -30.85
C GLY A 448 -1.82 -6.30 -31.71
N GLU A 449 -0.92 -7.07 -32.31
CA GLU A 449 -1.29 -8.16 -33.22
C GLU A 449 -2.15 -9.24 -32.55
N ASN A 450 -2.83 -10.04 -33.37
CA ASN A 450 -3.58 -11.19 -32.88
C ASN A 450 -2.61 -12.19 -32.23
N GLY A 451 -2.96 -12.65 -31.03
CA GLY A 451 -2.06 -13.53 -30.25
C GLY A 451 -1.00 -12.80 -29.43
N ALA A 452 -0.85 -11.47 -29.53
CA ALA A 452 0.09 -10.70 -28.71
C ALA A 452 -0.22 -10.74 -27.20
N GLY A 453 -1.39 -11.26 -26.80
CA GLY A 453 -1.74 -11.48 -25.39
C GLY A 453 -2.54 -10.36 -24.72
N LYS A 454 -3.20 -9.50 -25.50
CA LYS A 454 -4.10 -8.41 -25.02
C LYS A 454 -5.17 -8.92 -24.03
N THR A 455 -5.98 -9.91 -24.43
CA THR A 455 -6.96 -10.55 -23.55
C THR A 455 -6.30 -11.19 -22.33
N SER A 456 -5.09 -11.74 -22.46
CA SER A 456 -4.35 -12.29 -21.32
C SER A 456 -3.97 -11.22 -20.30
N ILE A 457 -3.67 -9.99 -20.73
CA ILE A 457 -3.45 -8.85 -19.83
C ILE A 457 -4.75 -8.50 -19.11
N LEU A 458 -5.88 -8.40 -19.82
CA LEU A 458 -7.18 -8.12 -19.21
C LEU A 458 -7.59 -9.19 -18.18
N GLU A 459 -7.38 -10.46 -18.52
CA GLU A 459 -7.60 -11.60 -17.61
C GLU A 459 -6.70 -11.53 -16.38
N ALA A 460 -5.45 -11.11 -16.54
CA ALA A 460 -4.55 -10.92 -15.42
C ALA A 460 -5.02 -9.77 -14.50
N ILE A 461 -5.44 -8.63 -15.05
CA ILE A 461 -6.00 -7.51 -14.27
C ILE A 461 -7.25 -7.98 -13.51
N SER A 462 -8.13 -8.72 -14.18
CA SER A 462 -9.33 -9.32 -13.60
C SER A 462 -8.99 -10.25 -12.42
N CYS A 463 -8.01 -11.16 -12.57
CA CYS A 463 -7.50 -11.96 -11.45
C CYS A 463 -6.89 -11.09 -10.36
N GLY A 464 -6.13 -10.05 -10.73
CA GLY A 464 -5.50 -9.10 -9.80
C GLY A 464 -6.51 -8.36 -8.93
N LEU A 465 -7.68 -7.98 -9.46
CA LEU A 465 -8.77 -7.38 -8.69
C LEU A 465 -9.58 -8.39 -7.85
N GLY A 466 -9.38 -9.69 -8.09
CA GLY A 466 -10.05 -10.78 -7.39
C GLY A 466 -9.97 -10.71 -5.86
N PRO A 467 -8.78 -10.57 -5.25
CA PRO A 467 -8.66 -10.49 -3.80
C PRO A 467 -9.43 -9.34 -3.15
N PHE A 468 -9.56 -8.18 -3.83
CA PHE A 468 -10.40 -7.08 -3.34
C PHE A 468 -11.87 -7.50 -3.28
N LEU A 469 -12.40 -8.08 -4.37
CA LEU A 469 -13.79 -8.56 -4.38
C LEU A 469 -14.04 -9.67 -3.36
N THR A 470 -13.08 -10.57 -3.14
CA THR A 470 -13.21 -11.60 -2.09
C THR A 470 -13.35 -11.00 -0.68
N ALA A 471 -12.82 -9.81 -0.45
CA ALA A 471 -12.94 -9.11 0.83
C ALA A 471 -14.24 -8.28 0.95
N MET A 472 -14.97 -8.09 -0.14
CA MET A 472 -16.26 -7.41 -0.13
C MET A 472 -17.41 -8.38 0.24
N PRO A 473 -18.51 -7.90 0.86
CA PRO A 473 -19.61 -8.75 1.28
C PRO A 473 -20.23 -9.51 0.10
N GLU A 474 -20.34 -10.84 0.24
CA GLU A 474 -20.97 -11.78 -0.72
C GLU A 474 -20.40 -11.80 -2.15
N ALA A 475 -19.39 -10.98 -2.43
CA ALA A 475 -18.76 -10.88 -3.74
C ALA A 475 -17.78 -12.03 -3.99
N LYS A 476 -17.68 -12.45 -5.26
CA LYS A 476 -16.80 -13.54 -5.67
C LYS A 476 -15.60 -12.99 -6.44
N GLY A 477 -14.41 -13.16 -5.85
CA GLY A 477 -13.15 -12.89 -6.51
C GLY A 477 -12.74 -13.97 -7.52
N LYS A 478 -11.77 -13.63 -8.37
CA LYS A 478 -11.16 -14.54 -9.35
C LYS A 478 -9.72 -14.85 -8.94
N LEU A 479 -9.32 -16.11 -9.05
CA LEU A 479 -7.95 -16.57 -8.75
C LEU A 479 -7.22 -16.96 -10.04
N ILE A 480 -5.89 -17.00 -10.00
CA ILE A 480 -5.06 -17.54 -11.09
C ILE A 480 -5.27 -19.05 -11.16
N ARG A 481 -5.73 -19.57 -12.31
CA ARG A 481 -5.93 -21.00 -12.52
C ARG A 481 -4.61 -21.70 -12.80
N LYS A 482 -4.56 -23.01 -12.59
CA LYS A 482 -3.39 -23.83 -12.96
C LYS A 482 -3.09 -23.76 -14.48
N SER A 483 -4.14 -23.63 -15.30
CA SER A 483 -4.03 -23.45 -16.74
C SER A 483 -3.48 -22.08 -17.16
N ASP A 484 -3.49 -21.09 -16.26
CA ASP A 484 -2.94 -19.76 -16.53
C ASP A 484 -1.42 -19.68 -16.26
N ILE A 485 -0.81 -20.75 -15.73
CA ILE A 485 0.64 -20.77 -15.47
C ILE A 485 1.38 -20.92 -16.80
N HIS A 486 2.43 -20.12 -16.98
CA HIS A 486 3.25 -20.18 -18.18
C HIS A 486 3.82 -21.59 -18.42
N VAL A 487 3.75 -22.03 -19.68
CA VAL A 487 4.31 -23.29 -20.14
C VAL A 487 5.38 -22.96 -21.18
N GLY A 488 6.63 -23.18 -20.80
CA GLY A 488 7.79 -22.98 -21.68
C GLY A 488 8.33 -24.31 -22.22
N SER A 489 9.48 -24.26 -22.89
CA SER A 489 10.18 -25.45 -23.41
C SER A 489 10.52 -26.48 -22.34
N ASN A 490 10.75 -26.01 -21.10
CA ASN A 490 11.12 -26.84 -19.96
C ASN A 490 9.90 -27.33 -19.15
N GLY A 491 8.68 -27.11 -19.65
CA GLY A 491 7.43 -27.49 -18.99
C GLY A 491 6.72 -26.33 -18.30
N VAL A 492 5.85 -26.67 -17.35
CA VAL A 492 5.07 -25.71 -16.56
C VAL A 492 5.99 -24.98 -15.57
N ALA A 493 5.88 -23.66 -15.49
CA ALA A 493 6.66 -22.85 -14.55
C ALA A 493 6.33 -23.17 -13.07
N ASP A 494 7.25 -22.84 -12.17
CA ASP A 494 7.12 -23.12 -10.73
C ASP A 494 6.02 -22.33 -10.02
N PHE A 495 5.62 -21.19 -10.59
CA PHE A 495 4.55 -20.35 -10.08
C PHE A 495 4.07 -19.41 -11.18
N ALA A 496 2.92 -18.79 -10.97
CA ALA A 496 2.46 -17.61 -11.68
C ALA A 496 2.17 -16.50 -10.67
N ARG A 497 2.56 -15.26 -10.99
CA ARG A 497 2.39 -14.09 -10.14
C ARG A 497 1.89 -12.90 -10.95
N ILE A 498 0.88 -12.23 -10.42
CA ILE A 498 0.35 -10.96 -10.91
C ILE A 498 0.58 -9.95 -9.79
N SER A 499 1.29 -8.87 -10.06
CA SER A 499 1.49 -7.77 -9.12
C SER A 499 0.77 -6.54 -9.64
N MET A 500 0.02 -5.88 -8.75
CA MET A 500 -0.80 -4.71 -9.03
C MET A 500 -0.27 -3.54 -8.22
N ASP A 501 0.06 -2.46 -8.90
CA ASP A 501 0.36 -1.16 -8.29
C ASP A 501 -0.77 -0.18 -8.58
N THR A 502 -1.01 0.73 -7.66
CA THR A 502 -1.96 1.84 -7.81
C THR A 502 -1.21 3.16 -7.68
N ALA A 503 -1.85 4.27 -8.08
CA ALA A 503 -1.30 5.60 -7.80
C ALA A 503 -1.27 5.93 -6.28
N SER A 504 -2.02 5.16 -5.48
CA SER A 504 -2.14 5.29 -4.03
C SER A 504 -1.25 4.32 -3.27
N SER A 505 -1.31 4.36 -1.94
CA SER A 505 -0.56 3.48 -1.04
C SER A 505 -0.84 1.97 -1.18
N LEU A 506 -1.79 1.55 -2.01
CA LEU A 506 -2.12 0.14 -2.21
C LEU A 506 -1.28 -0.50 -3.32
N SER A 507 -0.47 -1.50 -2.97
CA SER A 507 0.10 -2.50 -3.88
C SER A 507 -0.22 -3.89 -3.37
N TRP A 508 -0.45 -4.84 -4.27
CA TRP A 508 -0.61 -6.23 -3.86
C TRP A 508 -0.19 -7.19 -4.96
N ASP A 509 -0.03 -8.46 -4.59
CA ASP A 509 0.11 -9.55 -5.55
C ASP A 509 -0.93 -10.64 -5.37
N LEU A 510 -1.04 -11.44 -6.42
CA LEU A 510 -1.74 -12.71 -6.45
C LEU A 510 -0.78 -13.75 -7.00
N VAL A 511 -0.59 -14.85 -6.26
CA VAL A 511 0.36 -15.90 -6.59
C VAL A 511 -0.34 -17.26 -6.57
N THR A 512 -0.10 -18.06 -7.60
CA THR A 512 -0.51 -19.48 -7.67
C THR A 512 0.73 -20.35 -7.87
N LYS A 513 0.81 -21.46 -7.11
CA LYS A 513 1.90 -22.44 -7.21
C LYS A 513 1.82 -23.22 -8.52
N GLY A 514 2.95 -23.62 -9.07
CA GLY A 514 3.10 -24.46 -10.25
C GLY A 514 3.72 -25.82 -9.92
N SER A 515 4.88 -26.14 -10.52
CA SER A 515 5.66 -27.37 -10.30
C SER A 515 6.29 -27.47 -8.91
N ASP A 516 6.91 -26.39 -8.40
CA ASP A 516 7.48 -26.36 -7.04
C ASP A 516 6.40 -26.11 -5.97
N ARG A 517 6.52 -26.80 -4.83
CA ARG A 517 5.57 -26.75 -3.70
C ARG A 517 5.92 -25.66 -2.69
N ASN A 518 7.08 -25.01 -2.80
CA ASN A 518 7.49 -23.95 -1.89
C ASN A 518 6.48 -22.78 -1.88
N THR A 519 6.26 -22.22 -0.69
CA THR A 519 5.29 -21.13 -0.50
C THR A 519 5.98 -19.81 -0.75
N LEU A 520 5.60 -19.12 -1.83
CA LEU A 520 6.04 -17.75 -2.08
C LEU A 520 5.33 -16.80 -1.11
N ALA A 521 6.06 -15.80 -0.62
CA ALA A 521 5.48 -14.74 0.20
C ALA A 521 4.54 -13.89 -0.65
N LYS A 522 3.30 -13.72 -0.18
CA LYS A 522 2.35 -12.74 -0.76
C LYS A 522 2.68 -11.36 -0.23
N ILE A 523 2.49 -10.35 -1.06
CA ILE A 523 2.71 -8.94 -0.73
C ILE A 523 1.37 -8.22 -0.82
N GLY A 524 1.03 -7.44 0.21
CA GLY A 524 -0.07 -6.47 0.16
C GLY A 524 -1.50 -7.02 0.04
N THR A 525 -1.73 -8.33 -0.13
CA THR A 525 -3.10 -8.88 -0.19
C THR A 525 -3.90 -8.58 1.09
N GLN A 526 -3.24 -8.62 2.26
CA GLN A 526 -3.88 -8.27 3.53
C GLN A 526 -4.24 -6.78 3.58
N ALA A 527 -3.37 -5.92 3.08
CA ALA A 527 -3.62 -4.49 2.97
C ALA A 527 -4.89 -4.17 2.18
N LEU A 528 -5.04 -4.85 1.05
CA LEU A 528 -6.19 -4.71 0.17
C LEU A 528 -7.47 -5.20 0.86
N SER A 529 -7.38 -6.31 1.61
CA SER A 529 -8.50 -6.82 2.40
C SER A 529 -8.90 -5.84 3.50
N ASP A 530 -7.93 -5.28 4.23
CA ASP A 530 -8.18 -4.30 5.28
C ASP A 530 -8.83 -3.03 4.71
N PHE A 531 -8.39 -2.60 3.52
CA PHE A 531 -9.01 -1.48 2.80
C PHE A 531 -10.46 -1.79 2.40
N ALA A 532 -10.74 -2.98 1.87
CA ALA A 532 -12.11 -3.38 1.55
C ALA A 532 -13.00 -3.41 2.80
N SER A 533 -12.49 -3.94 3.92
CA SER A 533 -13.21 -3.92 5.21
C SER A 533 -13.47 -2.50 5.70
N GLN A 534 -12.52 -1.57 5.53
CA GLN A 534 -12.72 -0.15 5.89
C GLN A 534 -13.86 0.48 5.09
N ILE A 535 -13.96 0.21 3.78
CA ILE A 535 -15.07 0.70 2.94
C ILE A 535 -16.41 0.20 3.49
N VAL A 536 -16.48 -1.08 3.88
CA VAL A 536 -17.69 -1.70 4.43
C VAL A 536 -18.04 -1.10 5.81
N ASP A 537 -17.07 -1.02 6.71
CA ASP A 537 -17.26 -0.57 8.09
C ASP A 537 -17.67 0.91 8.17
N ASN A 538 -17.11 1.75 7.29
CA ASN A 538 -17.42 3.18 7.21
C ASN A 538 -18.69 3.48 6.41
N MET A 539 -19.30 2.48 5.77
CA MET A 539 -20.41 2.65 4.82
C MET A 539 -20.06 3.58 3.66
N ASP A 540 -18.79 3.56 3.22
CA ASP A 540 -18.29 4.35 2.10
C ASP A 540 -18.89 3.87 0.76
N GLU A 541 -18.64 4.63 -0.32
CA GLU A 541 -19.04 4.22 -1.66
C GLU A 541 -18.24 2.99 -2.12
N TYR A 542 -18.97 1.97 -2.58
CA TYR A 542 -18.38 0.74 -3.11
C TYR A 542 -17.91 1.01 -4.54
N PRO A 543 -16.63 0.73 -4.86
CA PRO A 543 -16.11 1.06 -6.18
C PRO A 543 -16.69 0.14 -7.25
N LEU A 544 -16.98 0.68 -8.44
CA LEU A 544 -17.48 -0.13 -9.54
C LEU A 544 -16.35 -0.97 -10.15
N ILE A 545 -16.46 -2.29 -10.06
CA ILE A 545 -15.54 -3.23 -10.74
C ILE A 545 -16.36 -4.07 -11.72
N ALA A 546 -15.97 -4.07 -12.99
CA ALA A 546 -16.59 -4.91 -14.01
C ALA A 546 -15.59 -5.29 -15.09
N TYR A 547 -15.65 -6.54 -15.58
CA TYR A 547 -14.89 -7.03 -16.72
C TYR A 547 -15.83 -7.69 -17.72
N TYR A 548 -15.97 -7.05 -18.88
CA TYR A 548 -16.78 -7.52 -20.00
C TYR A 548 -15.88 -8.13 -21.07
N GLY A 549 -15.83 -9.47 -21.14
CA GLY A 549 -15.10 -10.20 -22.18
C GLY A 549 -15.80 -10.18 -23.54
N THR A 550 -15.28 -10.97 -24.50
CA THR A 550 -15.88 -11.13 -25.84
C THR A 550 -17.22 -11.87 -25.80
N ASN A 551 -17.41 -12.80 -24.86
CA ASN A 551 -18.68 -13.52 -24.63
C ASN A 551 -19.74 -12.69 -23.87
N ARG A 552 -19.65 -11.36 -23.89
CA ARG A 552 -20.60 -10.45 -23.20
C ARG A 552 -21.93 -10.27 -23.93
N ALA A 553 -22.02 -10.72 -25.18
CA ALA A 553 -23.23 -10.64 -25.97
C ALA A 553 -24.41 -11.27 -25.21
N LEU A 554 -25.59 -10.64 -25.33
CA LEU A 554 -26.76 -11.03 -24.57
C LEU A 554 -27.15 -12.48 -24.89
N SER A 555 -26.94 -13.41 -23.96
CA SER A 555 -27.30 -14.81 -24.19
C SER A 555 -28.82 -14.98 -24.08
N SER A 556 -29.47 -15.51 -25.12
CA SER A 556 -30.89 -15.87 -25.13
C SER A 556 -31.21 -17.11 -24.27
N SER A 557 -30.21 -17.72 -23.62
CA SER A 557 -30.41 -18.84 -22.73
C SER A 557 -31.25 -18.42 -21.52
N SER A 558 -32.53 -18.73 -21.63
CA SER A 558 -33.59 -18.68 -20.60
C SER A 558 -33.31 -19.67 -19.47
N GLY A 559 -32.17 -19.53 -18.80
CA GLY A 559 -32.07 -20.03 -17.44
C GLY A 559 -33.20 -19.38 -16.65
N LYS A 560 -34.09 -20.18 -16.07
CA LYS A 560 -35.18 -19.68 -15.22
C LYS A 560 -34.57 -18.89 -14.07
N VAL A 561 -34.38 -17.58 -14.25
CA VAL A 561 -34.11 -16.66 -13.16
C VAL A 561 -35.41 -16.59 -12.39
N SER A 562 -35.41 -17.06 -11.14
CA SER A 562 -36.54 -16.87 -10.24
C SER A 562 -36.75 -15.37 -10.08
N ILE A 563 -37.80 -14.85 -10.69
CA ILE A 563 -38.18 -13.44 -10.56
C ILE A 563 -38.77 -13.31 -9.16
N SER A 564 -38.06 -12.61 -8.27
CA SER A 564 -38.47 -12.35 -6.88
C SER A 564 -38.54 -10.83 -6.67
N PRO A 565 -39.61 -10.15 -7.16
CA PRO A 565 -39.70 -8.70 -7.13
C PRO A 565 -39.81 -8.08 -5.73
N PHE A 566 -40.12 -8.91 -4.73
CA PHE A 566 -40.36 -8.48 -3.35
C PHE A 566 -39.12 -8.55 -2.45
N GLU A 567 -38.04 -9.17 -2.93
CA GLU A 567 -36.77 -9.27 -2.22
C GLU A 567 -35.98 -7.97 -2.34
N GLU A 568 -35.56 -7.40 -1.20
CA GLU A 568 -34.77 -6.18 -1.18
C GLU A 568 -33.43 -6.38 -1.88
N ALA A 569 -33.06 -5.43 -2.73
CA ALA A 569 -31.79 -5.49 -3.45
C ALA A 569 -30.62 -5.19 -2.50
N GLN A 570 -29.66 -6.09 -2.43
CA GLN A 570 -28.44 -5.86 -1.64
C GLN A 570 -27.38 -5.11 -2.46
N ARG A 571 -26.52 -4.34 -1.78
CA ARG A 571 -25.38 -3.65 -2.44
C ARG A 571 -24.45 -4.63 -3.16
N SER A 572 -24.27 -5.82 -2.58
CA SER A 572 -23.43 -6.91 -3.10
C SER A 572 -23.87 -7.40 -4.49
N GLU A 573 -25.16 -7.30 -4.85
CA GLU A 573 -25.69 -7.67 -6.18
C GLU A 573 -25.05 -6.85 -7.33
N GLY A 574 -24.45 -5.70 -7.02
CA GLY A 574 -23.65 -4.92 -7.98
C GLY A 574 -22.34 -5.62 -8.40
N TYR A 575 -21.80 -6.49 -7.54
CA TYR A 575 -20.59 -7.27 -7.82
C TYR A 575 -20.86 -8.66 -8.42
N ASP A 576 -22.12 -9.01 -8.66
CA ASP A 576 -22.46 -10.29 -9.27
C ASP A 576 -21.78 -10.46 -10.62
N SER A 577 -20.99 -11.52 -10.73
CA SER A 577 -20.15 -11.83 -11.90
C SER A 577 -19.30 -10.65 -12.37
N ALA A 578 -18.88 -9.74 -11.48
CA ALA A 578 -18.10 -8.55 -11.82
C ALA A 578 -16.82 -8.86 -12.62
N LEU A 579 -16.15 -9.98 -12.37
CA LEU A 579 -14.88 -10.35 -13.04
C LEU A 579 -15.04 -11.33 -14.21
N ASP A 580 -16.28 -11.55 -14.67
CA ASP A 580 -16.65 -12.29 -15.89
C ASP A 580 -18.09 -11.90 -16.24
N ALA A 581 -18.29 -10.61 -16.52
CA ALA A 581 -19.61 -10.03 -16.65
C ALA A 581 -20.28 -10.55 -17.92
N LYS A 582 -21.28 -11.42 -17.71
CA LYS A 582 -22.20 -11.89 -18.75
C LYS A 582 -23.52 -11.18 -18.57
N ILE A 583 -23.95 -10.45 -19.59
CA ILE A 583 -25.21 -9.72 -19.51
C ILE A 583 -26.34 -10.69 -19.77
N ASN A 584 -27.06 -11.05 -18.70
CA ASN A 584 -28.20 -11.96 -18.74
C ASN A 584 -29.51 -11.16 -18.83
N TYR A 585 -30.30 -11.44 -19.86
CA TYR A 585 -31.59 -10.80 -20.07
C TYR A 585 -32.54 -10.97 -18.87
N GLY A 586 -32.61 -12.18 -18.31
CA GLY A 586 -33.45 -12.48 -17.16
C GLY A 586 -33.08 -11.67 -15.91
N SER A 587 -31.78 -11.43 -15.70
CA SER A 587 -31.29 -10.60 -14.59
C SER A 587 -31.65 -9.12 -14.76
N LEU A 588 -31.50 -8.57 -15.98
CA LEU A 588 -31.92 -7.20 -16.29
C LEU A 588 -33.42 -7.04 -16.09
N LYS A 589 -34.22 -7.96 -16.64
CA LYS A 589 -35.68 -8.00 -16.50
C LYS A 589 -36.13 -8.07 -15.04
N ASN A 590 -35.49 -8.92 -14.24
CA ASN A 590 -35.76 -9.04 -12.81
C ASN A 590 -35.44 -7.72 -12.08
N TRP A 591 -34.33 -7.06 -12.41
CA TRP A 591 -33.96 -5.78 -11.79
C TRP A 591 -34.95 -4.65 -12.12
N PHE A 592 -35.36 -4.51 -13.39
CA PHE A 592 -36.42 -3.56 -13.75
C PHE A 592 -37.73 -3.87 -13.02
N SER A 593 -38.08 -5.15 -12.89
CA SER A 593 -39.27 -5.57 -12.13
C SER A 593 -39.18 -5.20 -10.65
N LYS A 594 -38.01 -5.40 -9.99
CA LYS A 594 -37.76 -4.96 -8.60
C LYS A 594 -37.94 -3.44 -8.47
N ILE A 595 -37.32 -2.66 -9.38
CA ILE A 595 -37.45 -1.20 -9.38
C ILE A 595 -38.91 -0.74 -9.55
N GLU A 596 -39.69 -1.40 -10.39
CA GLU A 596 -41.13 -1.10 -10.54
C GLU A 596 -41.91 -1.34 -9.24
N VAL A 597 -41.63 -2.44 -8.55
CA VAL A 597 -42.27 -2.76 -7.27
C VAL A 597 -41.86 -1.78 -6.18
N ASP A 598 -40.58 -1.43 -6.09
CA ASP A 598 -40.08 -0.46 -5.11
C ASP A 598 -40.62 0.95 -5.38
N GLU A 599 -40.80 1.34 -6.65
CA GLU A 599 -41.46 2.61 -6.99
C GLU A 599 -42.90 2.65 -6.46
N LEU A 600 -43.67 1.55 -6.62
CA LEU A 600 -45.05 1.47 -6.12
C LEU A 600 -45.10 1.58 -4.60
N LYS A 601 -44.24 0.85 -3.89
CA LYS A 601 -44.13 0.96 -2.42
C LYS A 601 -43.83 2.39 -1.98
N LEU A 602 -42.83 3.03 -2.60
CA LEU A 602 -42.43 4.41 -2.27
C LEU A 602 -43.50 5.45 -2.63
N ARG A 603 -44.29 5.23 -3.68
CA ARG A 603 -45.45 6.08 -4.01
C ARG A 603 -46.52 6.03 -2.95
N ASP A 604 -46.80 4.84 -2.43
CA ASP A 604 -47.77 4.64 -1.35
C ASP A 604 -47.27 5.26 -0.04
N GLU A 605 -46.00 5.05 0.32
CA GLU A 605 -45.37 5.64 1.51
C GLU A 605 -45.34 7.17 1.47
N LYS A 606 -44.95 7.75 0.32
CA LYS A 606 -44.87 9.20 0.12
C LYS A 606 -46.21 9.84 -0.27
N LYS A 607 -47.27 9.03 -0.42
CA LYS A 607 -48.61 9.45 -0.88
C LYS A 607 -48.59 10.33 -2.13
N THR A 608 -47.67 10.03 -3.06
CA THR A 608 -47.41 10.88 -4.23
C THR A 608 -47.33 10.02 -5.49
N HIS A 609 -48.36 10.08 -6.34
CA HIS A 609 -48.40 9.30 -7.58
C HIS A 609 -47.36 9.71 -8.62
N SER A 610 -46.75 10.89 -8.50
CA SER A 610 -45.74 11.40 -9.43
C SER A 610 -44.30 10.96 -9.11
N PHE A 611 -44.07 10.25 -8.00
CA PHE A 611 -42.73 9.77 -7.68
C PHE A 611 -42.24 8.79 -8.75
N SER A 612 -41.01 8.97 -9.23
CA SER A 612 -40.34 8.03 -10.13
C SER A 612 -39.03 7.58 -9.49
N HIS A 613 -38.74 6.28 -9.60
CA HIS A 613 -37.56 5.70 -8.99
C HIS A 613 -36.29 6.27 -9.67
N PRO A 614 -35.30 6.77 -8.90
CA PRO A 614 -34.11 7.43 -9.45
C PRO A 614 -33.35 6.59 -10.50
N ALA A 615 -33.23 5.28 -10.28
CA ALA A 615 -32.57 4.38 -11.22
C ALA A 615 -33.18 4.40 -12.64
N LYS A 616 -34.50 4.60 -12.79
CA LYS A 616 -35.14 4.66 -14.11
C LYS A 616 -34.69 5.91 -14.88
N ALA A 617 -34.64 7.05 -14.20
CA ALA A 617 -34.16 8.30 -14.79
C ALA A 617 -32.69 8.20 -15.21
N LEU A 618 -31.85 7.54 -14.39
CA LEU A 618 -30.44 7.30 -14.72
C LEU A 618 -30.29 6.42 -15.96
N VAL A 619 -30.99 5.29 -16.02
CA VAL A 619 -30.95 4.38 -17.18
C VAL A 619 -31.44 5.08 -18.45
N LYS A 620 -32.57 5.80 -18.37
CA LYS A 620 -33.11 6.57 -19.48
C LYS A 620 -32.10 7.57 -20.02
N THR A 621 -31.49 8.36 -19.14
CA THR A 621 -30.52 9.40 -19.52
C THR A 621 -29.27 8.78 -20.12
N ALA A 622 -28.73 7.73 -19.50
CA ALA A 622 -27.53 7.04 -19.96
C ALA A 622 -27.72 6.38 -21.33
N VAL A 623 -28.83 5.63 -21.52
CA VAL A 623 -29.09 4.96 -22.80
C VAL A 623 -29.36 5.98 -23.90
N LYS A 624 -30.11 7.04 -23.63
CA LYS A 624 -30.35 8.12 -24.60
C LYS A 624 -29.05 8.83 -25.03
N GLN A 625 -28.10 8.96 -24.11
CA GLN A 625 -26.81 9.60 -24.39
C GLN A 625 -25.89 8.70 -25.25
N ILE A 626 -25.80 7.40 -24.91
CA ILE A 626 -24.85 6.47 -25.54
C ILE A 626 -25.41 5.85 -26.84
N VAL A 627 -26.70 5.57 -26.90
CA VAL A 627 -27.32 4.81 -27.98
C VAL A 627 -28.10 5.74 -28.90
N GLU A 628 -27.54 6.00 -30.08
CA GLU A 628 -28.21 6.80 -31.11
C GLU A 628 -29.58 6.20 -31.48
N ARG A 629 -30.58 7.05 -31.74
CA ARG A 629 -31.99 6.69 -32.01
C ARG A 629 -32.79 6.11 -30.82
N ALA A 630 -32.16 5.82 -29.67
CA ALA A 630 -32.89 5.48 -28.45
C ALA A 630 -33.38 6.77 -27.76
N GLU A 631 -34.69 6.91 -27.59
CA GLU A 631 -35.32 8.06 -26.96
C GLU A 631 -35.67 7.81 -25.49
N ASP A 632 -36.01 6.56 -25.17
CA ASP A 632 -36.42 6.14 -23.83
C ASP A 632 -36.15 4.64 -23.62
N VAL A 633 -36.03 4.24 -22.36
CA VAL A 633 -36.00 2.83 -21.94
C VAL A 633 -36.95 2.67 -20.77
N ALA A 634 -37.88 1.74 -20.90
CA ALA A 634 -38.90 1.50 -19.89
C ALA A 634 -39.19 0.01 -19.74
N PHE A 635 -39.81 -0.34 -18.62
CA PHE A 635 -40.37 -1.67 -18.41
C PHE A 635 -41.85 -1.66 -18.80
N ASP A 636 -42.20 -2.38 -19.86
CA ASP A 636 -43.58 -2.53 -20.28
C ASP A 636 -44.26 -3.63 -19.44
N LYS A 637 -45.27 -3.22 -18.66
CA LYS A 637 -46.02 -4.10 -17.74
C LYS A 637 -46.96 -5.05 -18.48
N THR A 638 -47.34 -4.76 -19.71
CA THR A 638 -48.30 -5.55 -20.49
C THR A 638 -47.63 -6.78 -21.11
N ILE A 639 -46.47 -6.57 -21.74
CA ILE A 639 -45.63 -7.67 -22.26
C ILE A 639 -44.63 -8.19 -21.22
N ASN A 640 -44.58 -7.55 -20.04
CA ASN A 640 -43.67 -7.84 -18.94
C ASN A 640 -42.22 -7.84 -19.42
N ASP A 641 -41.77 -6.79 -20.10
CA ASP A 641 -40.45 -6.80 -20.75
C ASP A 641 -39.78 -5.42 -20.82
N VAL A 642 -38.46 -5.41 -21.03
CA VAL A 642 -37.71 -4.16 -21.21
C VAL A 642 -37.85 -3.72 -22.66
N VAL A 643 -38.41 -2.53 -22.86
CA VAL A 643 -38.62 -1.91 -24.17
C VAL A 643 -37.82 -0.63 -24.32
N VAL A 644 -37.39 -0.38 -25.55
CA VAL A 644 -36.68 0.83 -25.96
C VAL A 644 -37.57 1.58 -26.94
N SER A 645 -37.84 2.84 -26.63
CA SER A 645 -38.49 3.77 -27.56
C SER A 645 -37.46 4.15 -28.62
N TRP A 646 -37.73 3.74 -29.86
CA TRP A 646 -36.81 3.75 -30.97
C TRP A 646 -37.27 4.71 -32.07
N ARG A 647 -36.43 5.65 -32.47
CA ARG A 647 -36.70 6.55 -33.61
C ARG A 647 -36.29 5.85 -34.91
N ASN A 648 -37.27 5.56 -35.77
CA ASN A 648 -37.04 4.93 -37.07
C ASN A 648 -36.54 5.94 -38.13
N GLU A 649 -36.34 5.49 -39.37
CA GLU A 649 -35.86 6.33 -40.47
C GLU A 649 -36.86 7.38 -40.94
N ASN A 650 -38.15 7.18 -40.66
CA ASN A 650 -39.24 8.12 -40.96
C ASN A 650 -39.48 9.12 -39.83
N ASP A 651 -38.58 9.18 -38.83
CA ASP A 651 -38.69 10.01 -37.63
C ASP A 651 -39.85 9.64 -36.69
N GLU A 652 -40.41 8.43 -36.84
CA GLU A 652 -41.47 7.92 -35.98
C GLU A 652 -40.87 7.14 -34.81
N VAL A 653 -41.48 7.29 -33.62
CA VAL A 653 -41.05 6.57 -32.41
C VAL A 653 -41.86 5.28 -32.28
N ILE A 654 -41.17 4.15 -32.37
CA ILE A 654 -41.73 2.80 -32.19
C ILE A 654 -41.19 2.17 -30.90
N SER A 655 -41.95 1.26 -30.27
CA SER A 655 -41.49 0.54 -29.08
C SER A 655 -40.94 -0.84 -29.49
N LEU A 656 -39.68 -1.11 -29.16
CA LEU A 656 -39.01 -2.38 -29.47
C LEU A 656 -38.51 -3.06 -28.20
N GLY A 657 -38.76 -4.36 -28.06
CA GLY A 657 -38.08 -5.18 -27.05
C GLY A 657 -36.60 -5.32 -27.35
N LEU A 658 -35.77 -5.61 -26.33
CA LEU A 658 -34.32 -5.74 -26.53
C LEU A 658 -33.93 -6.81 -27.56
N GLU A 659 -34.70 -7.89 -27.67
CA GLU A 659 -34.46 -8.94 -28.67
C GLU A 659 -34.74 -8.51 -30.12
N GLN A 660 -35.56 -7.47 -30.31
CA GLN A 660 -35.93 -6.94 -31.63
C GLN A 660 -34.93 -5.90 -32.15
N LEU A 661 -34.00 -5.43 -31.31
CA LEU A 661 -32.90 -4.57 -31.73
C LEU A 661 -31.84 -5.39 -32.47
N SER A 662 -31.16 -4.77 -33.44
CA SER A 662 -30.00 -5.40 -34.06
C SER A 662 -28.92 -5.68 -33.00
N GLU A 663 -28.08 -6.68 -33.23
CA GLU A 663 -27.09 -7.16 -32.26
C GLU A 663 -26.19 -6.06 -31.68
N GLY A 664 -25.69 -5.13 -32.50
CA GLY A 664 -24.87 -4.01 -32.03
C GLY A 664 -25.61 -3.07 -31.08
N TYR A 665 -26.81 -2.61 -31.49
CA TYR A 665 -27.69 -1.79 -30.66
C TYR A 665 -28.08 -2.49 -29.35
N ARG A 666 -28.43 -3.78 -29.43
CA ARG A 666 -28.82 -4.59 -28.27
C ARG A 666 -27.68 -4.70 -27.25
N ASN A 667 -26.47 -5.03 -27.70
CA ASN A 667 -25.31 -5.16 -26.83
C ASN A 667 -24.95 -3.83 -26.16
N MET A 668 -25.08 -2.72 -26.88
CA MET A 668 -24.83 -1.37 -26.35
C MET A 668 -25.82 -0.93 -25.30
N VAL A 669 -27.12 -1.10 -25.57
CA VAL A 669 -28.17 -0.82 -24.59
C VAL A 669 -27.93 -1.66 -23.34
N ALA A 670 -27.65 -2.95 -23.52
CA ALA A 670 -27.48 -3.86 -22.40
C ALA A 670 -26.22 -3.58 -21.55
N LEU A 671 -25.08 -3.26 -22.18
CA LEU A 671 -23.86 -2.84 -21.49
C LEU A 671 -24.10 -1.57 -20.68
N THR A 672 -24.76 -0.58 -21.28
CA THR A 672 -25.08 0.69 -20.64
C THR A 672 -25.99 0.48 -19.43
N ILE A 673 -27.06 -0.30 -19.59
CA ILE A 673 -27.97 -0.62 -18.49
C ILE A 673 -27.24 -1.37 -17.37
N ASP A 674 -26.41 -2.37 -17.69
CA ASP A 674 -25.71 -3.15 -16.66
C ASP A 674 -24.68 -2.29 -15.89
N LEU A 675 -23.94 -1.39 -16.54
CA LEU A 675 -23.04 -0.46 -15.87
C LEU A 675 -23.80 0.49 -14.92
N VAL A 676 -24.89 1.10 -15.40
CA VAL A 676 -25.75 1.98 -14.58
C VAL A 676 -26.37 1.21 -13.41
N ARG A 677 -26.83 -0.03 -13.67
CA ARG A 677 -27.36 -0.92 -12.65
C ARG A 677 -26.33 -1.17 -11.55
N ARG A 678 -25.12 -1.58 -11.92
CA ARG A 678 -24.05 -1.87 -10.96
C ARG A 678 -23.69 -0.64 -10.15
N ALA A 679 -23.51 0.51 -10.81
CA ALA A 679 -23.21 1.79 -10.15
C ALA A 679 -24.28 2.16 -9.11
N TYR A 680 -25.55 2.03 -9.48
CA TYR A 680 -26.69 2.30 -8.60
C TYR A 680 -26.78 1.30 -7.44
N LEU A 681 -26.70 -0.01 -7.70
CA LEU A 681 -26.81 -1.04 -6.67
C LEU A 681 -25.67 -0.95 -5.65
N LEU A 682 -24.45 -0.67 -6.10
CA LEU A 682 -23.30 -0.50 -5.22
C LEU A 682 -23.49 0.71 -4.28
N ASN A 683 -24.15 1.77 -4.74
CA ASN A 683 -24.27 3.05 -4.00
C ASN A 683 -25.68 3.66 -4.08
N PRO A 684 -26.71 2.99 -3.52
CA PRO A 684 -28.12 3.36 -3.72
C PRO A 684 -28.51 4.68 -3.04
N THR A 685 -27.73 5.11 -2.03
CA THR A 685 -27.93 6.36 -1.29
C THR A 685 -27.16 7.55 -1.87
N SER A 686 -26.30 7.32 -2.87
CA SER A 686 -25.50 8.38 -3.48
C SER A 686 -26.37 9.35 -4.28
N LYS A 687 -26.05 10.65 -4.22
CA LYS A 687 -26.69 11.67 -5.05
C LYS A 687 -26.24 11.60 -6.51
N TYR A 688 -25.04 11.05 -6.75
CA TYR A 688 -24.43 10.96 -8.07
C TYR A 688 -23.90 9.54 -8.33
N PRO A 689 -24.78 8.51 -8.45
CA PRO A 689 -24.32 7.12 -8.54
C PRO A 689 -23.39 6.82 -9.73
N LEU A 690 -23.45 7.62 -10.80
CA LEU A 690 -22.59 7.45 -11.98
C LEU A 690 -21.19 8.07 -11.83
N ASP A 691 -20.99 8.95 -10.83
CA ASP A 691 -19.67 9.50 -10.48
C ASP A 691 -18.92 8.62 -9.47
N VAL A 692 -19.17 7.32 -9.53
CA VAL A 692 -18.53 6.32 -8.68
C VAL A 692 -17.10 6.06 -9.15
N SER A 693 -16.16 5.94 -8.22
CA SER A 693 -14.79 5.48 -8.51
C SER A 693 -14.78 4.00 -8.86
N GLY A 694 -13.96 3.57 -9.81
CA GLY A 694 -14.00 2.18 -10.26
C GLY A 694 -12.96 1.81 -11.31
N VAL A 695 -12.93 0.52 -11.65
CA VAL A 695 -12.16 -0.04 -12.75
C VAL A 695 -13.09 -0.88 -13.64
N VAL A 696 -13.27 -0.44 -14.88
CA VAL A 696 -14.07 -1.15 -15.89
C VAL A 696 -13.15 -1.65 -16.99
N ILE A 697 -13.21 -2.95 -17.24
CA ILE A 697 -12.40 -3.65 -18.22
C ILE A 697 -13.32 -4.13 -19.35
N ILE A 698 -13.00 -3.81 -20.60
CA ILE A 698 -13.81 -4.23 -21.76
C ILE A 698 -12.90 -4.79 -22.85
N ASP A 699 -13.06 -6.07 -23.17
CA ASP A 699 -12.35 -6.68 -24.29
C ASP A 699 -13.08 -6.36 -25.60
N GLU A 700 -12.37 -5.98 -26.66
CA GLU A 700 -12.90 -5.62 -27.98
C GLU A 700 -14.07 -4.64 -27.88
N ILE A 701 -13.83 -3.41 -27.42
CA ILE A 701 -14.90 -2.41 -27.20
C ILE A 701 -15.81 -2.21 -28.42
N GLU A 702 -15.26 -2.38 -29.62
CA GLU A 702 -15.92 -2.28 -30.91
C GLU A 702 -16.82 -3.47 -31.31
N LEU A 703 -16.84 -4.56 -30.53
CA LEU A 703 -17.52 -5.81 -30.90
C LEU A 703 -18.99 -5.56 -31.30
N HIS A 704 -19.33 -5.90 -32.55
CA HIS A 704 -20.63 -5.68 -33.20
C HIS A 704 -21.09 -4.21 -33.31
N LEU A 705 -20.21 -3.22 -33.11
CA LEU A 705 -20.53 -1.80 -33.27
C LEU A 705 -20.40 -1.33 -34.72
N HIS A 706 -21.35 -0.51 -35.15
CA HIS A 706 -21.23 0.22 -36.41
C HIS A 706 -20.02 1.18 -36.38
N PRO A 707 -19.25 1.34 -37.47
CA PRO A 707 -18.03 2.17 -37.48
C PRO A 707 -18.20 3.60 -36.96
N ARG A 708 -19.33 4.25 -37.27
CA ARG A 708 -19.64 5.60 -36.76
C ARG A 708 -19.68 5.68 -35.23
N TRP A 709 -20.01 4.59 -34.56
CA TRP A 709 -20.12 4.52 -33.11
C TRP A 709 -18.82 4.13 -32.42
N GLN A 710 -17.98 3.38 -33.13
CA GLN A 710 -16.62 3.11 -32.69
C GLN A 710 -15.86 4.43 -32.43
N GLN A 711 -16.21 5.51 -33.15
CA GLN A 711 -15.67 6.87 -32.95
C GLN A 711 -16.37 7.70 -31.84
N LYS A 712 -17.31 7.14 -31.08
CA LYS A 712 -18.03 7.90 -30.03
C LYS A 712 -17.99 7.18 -28.68
N ILE A 713 -18.06 5.85 -28.70
CA ILE A 713 -18.29 5.01 -27.53
C ILE A 713 -17.38 5.32 -26.33
N LEU A 714 -16.06 5.48 -26.54
CA LEU A 714 -15.13 5.76 -25.44
C LEU A 714 -15.31 7.16 -24.86
N GLY A 715 -15.67 8.14 -25.70
CA GLY A 715 -16.02 9.49 -25.25
C GLY A 715 -17.30 9.46 -24.40
N ASP A 716 -18.36 8.87 -24.94
CA ASP A 716 -19.67 8.83 -24.28
C ASP A 716 -19.61 8.10 -22.92
N LEU A 717 -18.89 6.98 -22.84
CA LEU A 717 -18.68 6.24 -21.58
C LEU A 717 -17.90 7.06 -20.55
N ARG A 718 -16.86 7.79 -20.97
CA ARG A 718 -16.03 8.62 -20.07
C ARG A 718 -16.77 9.87 -19.59
N ASP A 719 -17.60 10.46 -20.45
CA ASP A 719 -18.42 11.61 -20.07
C ASP A 719 -19.51 11.21 -19.06
N LEU A 720 -20.07 10.01 -19.22
CA LEU A 720 -21.06 9.46 -18.30
C LEU A 720 -20.46 9.00 -16.97
N PHE A 721 -19.30 8.32 -17.00
CA PHE A 721 -18.63 7.74 -15.83
C PHE A 721 -17.25 8.39 -15.59
N LYS A 722 -17.25 9.65 -15.16
CA LYS A 722 -16.05 10.50 -15.05
C LYS A 722 -14.97 9.94 -14.12
N SER A 723 -15.40 9.29 -13.04
CA SER A 723 -14.50 8.76 -12.01
C SER A 723 -14.06 7.31 -12.24
N ILE A 724 -14.50 6.66 -13.33
CA ILE A 724 -14.11 5.29 -13.66
C ILE A 724 -12.81 5.25 -14.49
N GLN A 725 -11.92 4.33 -14.13
CA GLN A 725 -10.78 3.96 -14.95
C GLN A 725 -11.18 2.88 -15.96
N PHE A 726 -11.10 3.18 -17.25
CA PHE A 726 -11.39 2.24 -18.33
C PHE A 726 -10.11 1.58 -18.84
N ILE A 727 -10.11 0.25 -18.94
CA ILE A 727 -9.03 -0.54 -19.53
C ILE A 727 -9.65 -1.39 -20.64
N VAL A 728 -9.39 -1.02 -21.89
CA VAL A 728 -10.04 -1.63 -23.04
C VAL A 728 -9.03 -2.19 -24.02
N THR A 729 -9.47 -3.13 -24.85
CA THR A 729 -8.73 -3.57 -26.04
C THR A 729 -9.51 -3.18 -27.28
N THR A 730 -8.80 -2.97 -28.38
CA THR A 730 -9.43 -2.71 -29.68
C THR A 730 -8.55 -3.16 -30.84
N HIS A 731 -9.19 -3.60 -31.91
CA HIS A 731 -8.67 -3.83 -33.25
C HIS A 731 -9.20 -2.80 -34.25
N SER A 732 -10.02 -1.85 -33.80
CA SER A 732 -10.64 -0.86 -34.67
C SER A 732 -9.76 0.39 -34.79
N PRO A 733 -9.33 0.76 -36.01
CA PRO A 733 -8.68 2.05 -36.23
C PRO A 733 -9.63 3.21 -35.92
N GLN A 734 -10.96 3.04 -36.07
CA GLN A 734 -11.95 4.07 -35.75
C GLN A 734 -11.99 4.40 -34.26
N VAL A 735 -11.82 3.41 -33.38
CA VAL A 735 -11.72 3.68 -31.93
C VAL A 735 -10.48 4.53 -31.64
N LEU A 736 -9.35 4.18 -32.26
CA LEU A 736 -8.07 4.86 -32.05
C LEU A 736 -8.09 6.34 -32.48
N THR A 737 -8.92 6.73 -33.45
CA THR A 737 -9.03 8.12 -33.89
C THR A 737 -9.60 9.06 -32.82
N THR A 738 -10.09 8.54 -31.68
CA THR A 738 -10.74 9.35 -30.62
C THR A 738 -10.02 9.32 -29.28
N VAL A 739 -8.82 8.74 -29.27
CA VAL A 739 -8.04 8.50 -28.05
C VAL A 739 -6.70 9.21 -28.15
N ASN A 740 -6.23 9.80 -27.05
CA ASN A 740 -4.91 10.41 -26.98
C ASN A 740 -3.80 9.35 -26.88
N VAL A 741 -2.61 9.67 -27.40
CA VAL A 741 -1.44 8.77 -27.42
C VAL A 741 -1.06 8.26 -26.03
N GLU A 742 -1.27 9.07 -25.00
CA GLU A 742 -0.97 8.75 -23.60
C GLU A 742 -1.81 7.61 -23.04
N SER A 743 -2.98 7.36 -23.63
CA SER A 743 -3.86 6.26 -23.28
C SER A 743 -3.56 4.97 -24.03
N ILE A 744 -2.75 5.00 -25.11
CA ILE A 744 -2.54 3.83 -25.96
C ILE A 744 -1.30 3.05 -25.50
N ARG A 745 -1.43 1.73 -25.41
CA ARG A 745 -0.36 0.79 -25.04
C ARG A 745 -0.25 -0.30 -26.10
N ILE A 746 0.90 -0.35 -26.77
CA ILE A 746 1.21 -1.36 -27.77
C ILE A 746 1.77 -2.59 -27.08
N VAL A 747 1.10 -3.72 -27.28
CA VAL A 747 1.46 -5.03 -26.76
C VAL A 747 2.12 -5.83 -27.88
N SER A 748 3.33 -6.33 -27.61
CA SER A 748 4.08 -7.20 -28.50
C SER A 748 4.62 -8.38 -27.70
N ALA A 749 4.60 -9.58 -28.32
CA ALA A 749 5.05 -10.81 -27.69
C ALA A 749 6.55 -10.81 -27.37
N ASP A 750 7.35 -10.06 -28.14
CA ASP A 750 8.81 -10.00 -27.99
C ASP A 750 9.29 -8.90 -27.02
N ALA A 751 8.37 -8.06 -26.55
CA ALA A 751 8.68 -6.98 -25.62
C ALA A 751 8.59 -7.44 -24.16
N LYS A 752 9.37 -6.82 -23.28
CA LYS A 752 9.25 -6.99 -21.82
C LYS A 752 8.21 -6.06 -21.19
N GLU A 753 7.68 -5.12 -21.95
CA GLU A 753 6.69 -4.17 -21.48
C GLU A 753 5.74 -3.74 -22.60
N ALA A 754 4.52 -3.38 -22.24
CA ALA A 754 3.59 -2.71 -23.14
C ALA A 754 4.00 -1.25 -23.29
N LYS A 755 4.43 -0.85 -24.49
CA LYS A 755 4.97 0.48 -24.72
C LYS A 755 3.86 1.49 -24.93
N GLN A 756 3.99 2.67 -24.31
CA GLN A 756 3.16 3.81 -24.67
C GLN A 756 3.44 4.22 -26.12
N LEU A 757 2.39 4.49 -26.88
CA LEU A 757 2.52 4.99 -28.25
C LEU A 757 3.21 6.36 -28.23
N THR A 758 4.21 6.54 -29.09
CA THR A 758 4.94 7.80 -29.29
C THR A 758 5.16 8.01 -30.78
N GLY A 759 5.34 9.27 -31.22
CA GLY A 759 5.72 9.59 -32.60
C GLY A 759 4.59 9.78 -33.62
N THR A 760 3.34 9.46 -33.28
CA THR A 760 2.16 9.70 -34.15
C THR A 760 1.02 10.33 -33.34
N SER A 761 0.29 11.28 -33.93
CA SER A 761 -0.95 11.79 -33.35
C SER A 761 -2.13 10.87 -33.68
N THR A 762 -2.93 10.51 -32.68
CA THR A 762 -4.08 9.61 -32.82
C THR A 762 -5.42 10.33 -32.72
N TYR A 763 -5.54 11.32 -31.83
CA TYR A 763 -6.79 12.04 -31.63
C TYR A 763 -7.14 12.90 -32.86
N GLY A 764 -8.29 12.63 -33.47
CA GLY A 764 -8.73 13.25 -34.73
C GLY A 764 -8.00 12.76 -35.97
N ALA A 765 -7.18 11.72 -35.88
CA ALA A 765 -6.41 11.20 -37.02
C ALA A 765 -7.29 10.44 -38.02
N GLU A 766 -6.78 10.28 -39.24
CA GLU A 766 -7.42 9.44 -40.25
C GLU A 766 -7.32 7.95 -39.87
N SER A 767 -8.40 7.19 -40.09
CA SER A 767 -8.44 5.75 -39.75
C SER A 767 -7.42 4.92 -40.55
N SER A 768 -7.12 5.33 -41.78
CA SER A 768 -6.06 4.75 -42.62
C SER A 768 -4.71 4.79 -41.92
N ARG A 769 -4.36 5.95 -41.36
CA ARG A 769 -3.10 6.15 -40.63
C ARG A 769 -3.07 5.34 -39.33
N MET A 770 -4.19 5.21 -38.62
CA MET A 770 -4.25 4.36 -37.42
C MET A 770 -4.05 2.88 -37.75
N LEU A 771 -4.55 2.43 -38.90
CA LEU A 771 -4.33 1.07 -39.37
C LEU A 771 -2.85 0.82 -39.65
N GLU A 772 -2.16 1.76 -40.31
CA GLU A 772 -0.74 1.65 -40.66
C GLU A 772 0.20 1.87 -39.48
N ASP A 773 0.12 3.03 -38.82
CA ASP A 773 1.08 3.47 -37.79
C ASP A 773 0.95 2.69 -36.48
N VAL A 774 -0.25 2.20 -36.15
CA VAL A 774 -0.55 1.61 -34.83
C VAL A 774 -0.86 0.12 -34.90
N LEU A 775 -1.69 -0.30 -35.86
CA LEU A 775 -2.12 -1.69 -35.98
C LEU A 775 -1.23 -2.53 -36.92
N GLY A 776 -0.29 -1.91 -37.63
CA GLY A 776 0.64 -2.60 -38.55
C GLY A 776 -0.05 -3.19 -39.80
N GLY A 777 -1.26 -2.74 -40.10
CA GLY A 777 -2.03 -3.17 -41.27
C GLY A 777 -1.78 -2.28 -42.48
N SER A 778 -2.03 -2.81 -43.68
CA SER A 778 -1.96 -2.03 -44.92
C SER A 778 -3.33 -1.41 -45.25
N THR A 779 -3.36 -0.14 -45.68
CA THR A 779 -4.59 0.51 -46.19
C THR A 779 -5.21 -0.20 -47.40
N ARG A 780 -4.37 -0.85 -48.21
CA ARG A 780 -4.81 -1.70 -49.33
C ARG A 780 -4.37 -3.15 -49.13
N PRO A 781 -5.22 -4.14 -49.45
CA PRO A 781 -4.88 -5.56 -49.31
C PRO A 781 -3.80 -6.00 -50.32
N GLN A 782 -2.55 -6.12 -49.85
CA GLN A 782 -1.37 -6.36 -50.69
C GLN A 782 -1.36 -7.69 -51.44
N HIS A 783 -2.14 -8.68 -51.00
CA HIS A 783 -2.21 -9.99 -51.65
C HIS A 783 -2.98 -9.94 -52.97
N ILE A 784 -3.79 -8.91 -53.22
CA ILE A 784 -4.59 -8.79 -54.44
C ILE A 784 -3.70 -8.33 -55.61
N GLU A 785 -3.80 -9.01 -56.75
CA GLU A 785 -2.97 -8.77 -57.93
C GLU A 785 -3.07 -7.33 -58.45
N ILE A 786 -4.28 -6.76 -58.50
CA ILE A 786 -4.48 -5.39 -58.99
C ILE A 786 -3.80 -4.34 -58.11
N VAL A 787 -3.73 -4.58 -56.79
CA VAL A 787 -3.03 -3.71 -55.84
C VAL A 787 -1.52 -3.79 -56.07
N ARG A 788 -0.98 -5.00 -56.31
CA ARG A 788 0.44 -5.16 -56.68
C ARG A 788 0.79 -4.45 -57.98
N LYS A 789 -0.09 -4.53 -58.99
CA LYS A 789 0.07 -3.79 -60.26
C LYS A 789 0.03 -2.27 -60.04
N LEU A 790 -0.86 -1.80 -59.17
CA LEU A 790 -0.94 -0.38 -58.82
C LEU A 790 0.34 0.08 -58.12
N ASN A 791 0.81 -0.63 -57.10
CA ASN A 791 2.06 -0.29 -56.41
C ASN A 791 3.25 -0.27 -57.38
N ARG A 792 3.35 -1.27 -58.27
CA ARG A 792 4.39 -1.32 -59.30
C ARG A 792 4.31 -0.14 -60.26
N TYR A 793 3.09 0.25 -60.65
CA TYR A 793 2.88 1.44 -61.48
C TYR A 793 3.27 2.73 -60.74
N THR A 794 2.91 2.85 -59.45
CA THR A 794 3.36 3.95 -58.58
C THR A 794 4.89 4.05 -58.53
N GLU A 795 5.59 2.93 -58.29
CA GLU A 795 7.06 2.88 -58.29
C GLU A 795 7.67 3.36 -59.62
N LEU A 796 7.09 2.93 -60.76
CA LEU A 796 7.53 3.34 -62.09
C LEU A 796 7.32 4.84 -62.33
N VAL A 797 6.19 5.41 -61.87
CA VAL A 797 5.93 6.84 -61.96
C VAL A 797 6.90 7.63 -61.07
N GLU A 798 7.11 7.18 -59.82
CA GLU A 798 8.02 7.83 -58.89
C GLU A 798 9.48 7.80 -59.35
N SER A 799 9.87 6.76 -60.09
CA SER A 799 11.21 6.55 -60.66
C SER A 799 11.42 7.17 -62.05
N ASP A 800 10.53 8.06 -62.49
CA ASP A 800 10.56 8.72 -63.82
C ASP A 800 10.48 7.76 -65.03
N GLN A 801 9.86 6.59 -64.87
CA GLN A 801 9.68 5.55 -65.90
C GLN A 801 8.22 5.38 -66.34
N TRP A 802 7.40 6.43 -66.21
CA TRP A 802 5.97 6.40 -66.49
C TRP A 802 5.62 6.16 -67.97
N ASP A 803 6.55 6.41 -68.89
CA ASP A 803 6.43 6.23 -70.34
C ASP A 803 7.01 4.90 -70.86
N SER A 804 7.48 4.02 -69.96
CA SER A 804 7.97 2.69 -70.33
C SER A 804 6.85 1.76 -70.82
N ASP A 805 7.19 0.77 -71.64
CA ASP A 805 6.22 -0.23 -72.14
C ASP A 805 5.53 -0.99 -70.97
N GLU A 806 6.26 -1.25 -69.88
CA GLU A 806 5.72 -1.84 -68.65
C GLU A 806 4.68 -0.90 -68.01
N ALA A 807 5.03 0.39 -67.83
CA ALA A 807 4.14 1.38 -67.24
C ALA A 807 2.88 1.61 -68.07
N LEU A 808 2.99 1.69 -69.40
CA LEU A 808 1.84 1.85 -70.31
C LEU A 808 0.91 0.62 -70.27
N GLY A 809 1.48 -0.59 -70.24
CA GLY A 809 0.71 -1.83 -70.10
C GLY A 809 -0.02 -1.92 -68.75
N LEU A 810 0.66 -1.55 -67.65
CA LEU A 810 0.03 -1.49 -66.32
C LEU A 810 -1.04 -0.41 -66.27
N ARG A 811 -0.80 0.75 -66.87
CA ARG A 811 -1.76 1.86 -66.97
C ARG A 811 -3.04 1.41 -67.66
N GLU A 812 -2.97 0.72 -68.78
CA GLU A 812 -4.18 0.25 -69.50
C GLU A 812 -5.02 -0.69 -68.63
N ILE A 813 -4.37 -1.61 -67.91
CA ILE A 813 -5.03 -2.55 -66.99
C ILE A 813 -5.67 -1.80 -65.82
N LEU A 814 -4.95 -0.87 -65.20
CA LEU A 814 -5.40 -0.12 -64.04
C LEU A 814 -6.54 0.86 -64.39
N TYR A 815 -6.52 1.49 -65.57
CA TYR A 815 -7.62 2.34 -66.04
C TYR A 815 -8.88 1.55 -66.36
N LYS A 816 -8.76 0.30 -66.84
CA LYS A 816 -9.93 -0.59 -66.98
C LYS A 816 -10.52 -0.99 -65.63
N TRP A 817 -9.70 -1.07 -64.58
CA TRP A 817 -10.14 -1.40 -63.23
C TRP A 817 -10.75 -0.21 -62.48
N GLY A 818 -10.00 0.88 -62.35
CA GLY A 818 -10.32 2.01 -61.46
C GLY A 818 -10.54 3.35 -62.16
N GLY A 819 -10.15 3.46 -63.43
CA GLY A 819 -10.38 4.63 -64.31
C GLY A 819 -10.33 5.98 -63.60
N GLN A 820 -11.40 6.77 -63.77
CA GLN A 820 -11.58 8.08 -63.11
C GLN A 820 -12.10 7.97 -61.67
N THR A 821 -12.43 6.80 -61.16
CA THR A 821 -12.99 6.63 -59.80
C THR A 821 -11.92 6.35 -58.75
N GLU A 822 -10.72 5.92 -59.17
CA GLU A 822 -9.62 5.59 -58.29
C GLU A 822 -8.74 6.82 -58.02
N ALA A 823 -8.76 7.32 -56.79
CA ALA A 823 -8.05 8.53 -56.38
C ALA A 823 -6.54 8.45 -56.65
N GLU A 824 -5.93 7.28 -56.46
CA GLU A 824 -4.48 7.16 -56.62
C GLU A 824 -4.03 7.15 -58.08
N LEU A 825 -4.88 6.68 -59.00
CA LEU A 825 -4.62 6.84 -60.43
C LEU A 825 -4.72 8.30 -60.88
N GLN A 826 -5.67 9.06 -60.32
CA GLN A 826 -5.79 10.50 -60.60
C GLN A 826 -4.58 11.28 -60.05
N ARG A 827 -4.12 10.94 -58.85
CA ARG A 827 -2.91 11.51 -58.26
C ARG A 827 -1.70 11.25 -59.15
N LEU A 828 -1.47 10.00 -59.54
CA LEU A 828 -0.35 9.63 -60.42
C LEU A 828 -0.44 10.32 -61.78
N GLU A 829 -1.63 10.48 -62.36
CA GLU A 829 -1.80 11.22 -63.61
C GLU A 829 -1.44 12.70 -63.46
N THR A 830 -1.78 13.29 -62.32
CA THR A 830 -1.41 14.68 -62.00
C THR A 830 0.10 14.81 -61.80
N ASP A 831 0.72 13.89 -61.06
CA ASP A 831 2.17 13.83 -60.87
C ASP A 831 2.91 13.68 -62.20
N ILE A 832 2.43 12.80 -63.09
CA ILE A 832 2.98 12.65 -64.45
C ILE A 832 2.88 13.97 -65.23
N ARG A 833 1.74 14.66 -65.24
CA ARG A 833 1.58 15.94 -65.97
C ARG A 833 2.52 17.02 -65.47
N ILE A 834 2.75 17.09 -64.15
CA ILE A 834 3.70 18.03 -63.54
C ILE A 834 5.12 17.69 -64.00
N ARG A 835 5.53 16.42 -63.89
CA ARG A 835 6.85 15.96 -64.32
C ARG A 835 7.08 16.09 -65.82
N GLU A 836 6.06 15.89 -66.65
CA GLU A 836 6.11 16.13 -68.11
C GLU A 836 6.35 17.60 -68.42
N PHE A 837 5.65 18.51 -67.74
CA PHE A 837 5.88 19.94 -67.87
C PHE A 837 7.29 20.36 -67.44
N GLU A 838 7.83 19.78 -66.36
CA GLU A 838 9.21 20.00 -65.92
C GLU A 838 10.22 19.47 -66.95
N ARG A 839 10.03 18.22 -67.44
CA ARG A 839 10.88 17.58 -68.46
C ARG A 839 10.90 18.33 -69.79
N ASP A 840 9.77 18.94 -70.18
CA ASP A 840 9.67 19.75 -71.40
C ASP A 840 10.28 21.14 -71.24
N ASN A 841 10.26 21.72 -70.03
CA ASN A 841 10.98 22.97 -69.75
C ASN A 841 12.49 22.77 -69.68
N GLU A 842 12.98 21.66 -69.14
CA GLU A 842 14.41 21.31 -69.12
C GLU A 842 14.98 21.00 -70.51
N LYS A 843 14.16 20.46 -71.43
CA LYS A 843 14.57 20.25 -72.84
C LYS A 843 14.57 21.54 -73.68
N ASN A 844 13.86 22.57 -73.23
CA ASN A 844 13.73 23.86 -73.92
C ASN A 844 14.67 24.95 -73.36
N GLN A 845 15.44 24.67 -72.30
CA GLN A 845 16.65 25.40 -71.90
C GLN A 845 17.88 24.77 -72.55
#